data_AF-A0A515CSW2-F1
#
_entry.id   AF-A0A515CSW2-F1
#
_cell.length_a   1.000
_cell.length_b   1.000
_cell.length_c   1.000
_cell.angle_alpha   90.00
_cell.angle_beta   90.00
_cell.angle_gamma   90.00
#
_symmetry.space_group_name_H-M   'P 1'
#
loop_
_entity.id
_entity.type
_entity.pdbx_description
1 polymer ?
#
loop_
_entity_poly.entity_id
_entity_poly.type
_entity_poly.pdbx_seq_one_letter_code
_entity_poly.pdbx_strand_id
1 'polypeptide(L)'
;MTTESKCPFSGGGKLNAPRRGPSNQDWWPNQLSLKPLHQHSPLSNPMDPDFDYAKAFNSLDLAAVKQDLHALMTDSQEWWPADFGHYGGLFIRMAWHSAGTYRIGDGRGGAGEGQQRFAPLNSWPDNVSLDKARRLLWPIKQKYGRKISWADLIILTGNVALESMGFKTFGYAGGRADTWEPDDVYWGSEKIWLELSGGQNSRYSGDRDLEDPLAAVQMGLIYVNPEGPDGNPDPVAAARDIRETFARMAMNDEETVALIAGGHTFGKTHGAGPASHVGDDPESAGLELQGLGWHSSFGTGKGKDAITSGLEVTWTTTPTQWNHDFFRHLFEYEWELTQSPAGAHQWVAKDVGETIPDAFDPNKKQRPTMLTTDLSLRFDPAYEKISRRFYEHPDQLADAFARAWYKLTHRDMGPRARYLGPEVPAEELIWQDPIPAVDHQLINDQDIADLKTRILASGLPVSVLVSTAWASASSFRGSDKRGGANGARIRLAPQKDWAVNEPAQLAQTLATLEGIQQAFNQAQSGNKRVSLADVIVLAGAAGIEKAAISAGHPVSVPFTPGRMDATQEQTDVESFEAMEPVADGFRNYLKQQFSVPAEALLVDKAQLLTLTAPEMTVLVGGLRVLNANVGQSQHGVLTQRPQALTNDFFVNLLDMGTTWKAANEDGVFEGRDSQTGALKWTATRADLIFGSHSQLRALSEVYGSADAQGSFVRDFVAAWTKVMNLDRFDLA
;
A
#
# COMPACT_ATOMS: atom_id res chain seq x y z
N MET A 1 8.03 44.10 0.34
CA MET A 1 8.31 44.01 -1.11
C MET A 1 9.77 43.63 -1.30
N THR A 2 10.01 42.37 -1.64
CA THR A 2 11.28 41.82 -2.15
C THR A 2 10.90 40.50 -2.84
N THR A 3 10.26 40.58 -4.02
CA THR A 3 10.86 40.18 -5.31
C THR A 3 11.58 38.83 -5.26
N GLU A 4 10.82 37.79 -5.58
CA GLU A 4 11.29 36.47 -5.99
C GLU A 4 12.35 36.61 -7.10
N SER A 5 13.41 35.83 -6.96
CA SER A 5 14.48 35.67 -7.94
C SER A 5 13.95 34.97 -9.20
N LYS A 6 13.42 35.75 -10.15
CA LYS A 6 13.30 35.35 -11.55
C LYS A 6 14.69 35.29 -12.18
N CYS A 7 15.06 34.12 -12.69
CA CYS A 7 16.32 33.88 -13.40
C CYS A 7 16.48 34.85 -14.60
N PRO A 8 17.53 35.69 -14.66
CA PRO A 8 17.69 36.73 -15.66
C PRO A 8 18.62 36.28 -16.79
N PHE A 9 18.10 35.51 -17.76
CA PHE A 9 18.79 35.30 -19.04
C PHE A 9 17.80 35.35 -20.21
N SER A 10 17.52 36.56 -20.65
CA SER A 10 16.95 36.86 -21.96
C SER A 10 18.07 37.24 -22.94
N GLY A 11 18.45 36.33 -23.83
CA GLY A 11 19.35 36.66 -24.93
C GLY A 11 19.91 35.46 -25.70
N GLY A 12 19.36 35.21 -26.89
CA GLY A 12 20.10 34.73 -28.07
C GLY A 12 20.50 33.25 -28.13
N GLY A 13 19.67 32.43 -28.78
CA GLY A 13 20.07 31.11 -29.30
C GLY A 13 18.94 30.10 -29.27
N LYS A 14 18.29 29.87 -30.42
CA LYS A 14 17.32 28.78 -30.61
C LYS A 14 18.04 27.44 -30.44
N LEU A 15 17.93 26.85 -29.26
CA LEU A 15 18.15 25.43 -29.05
C LEU A 15 16.81 24.83 -28.60
N ASN A 16 16.22 24.02 -29.47
CA ASN A 16 15.05 23.18 -29.19
C ASN A 16 15.46 22.04 -28.23
N ALA A 17 15.89 22.38 -27.02
CA ALA A 17 15.77 21.48 -25.89
C ALA A 17 14.35 21.65 -25.33
N PRO A 18 13.65 20.59 -24.91
CA PRO A 18 12.36 20.76 -24.26
C PRO A 18 12.60 21.39 -22.88
N ARG A 19 12.70 22.73 -22.83
CA ARG A 19 12.38 23.47 -21.61
C ARG A 19 10.96 23.05 -21.25
N ARG A 20 10.73 22.56 -20.02
CA ARG A 20 9.38 22.30 -19.50
C ARG A 20 8.54 23.57 -19.70
N GLY A 21 7.74 23.60 -20.75
CA GLY A 21 6.63 24.53 -20.85
C GLY A 21 5.57 24.16 -19.81
N PRO A 22 4.65 25.08 -19.47
CA PRO A 22 3.56 24.76 -18.56
C PRO A 22 2.74 23.58 -19.12
N SER A 23 2.47 22.62 -18.24
CA SER A 23 1.62 21.45 -18.47
C SER A 23 0.14 21.79 -18.20
N ASN A 24 -0.77 20.86 -18.51
CA ASN A 24 -2.19 21.03 -18.19
C ASN A 24 -2.43 21.23 -16.68
N GLN A 25 -1.64 20.57 -15.82
CA GLN A 25 -1.79 20.71 -14.37
C GLN A 25 -1.39 22.11 -13.88
N ASP A 26 -0.51 22.82 -14.58
CA ASP A 26 -0.16 24.20 -14.24
C ASP A 26 -1.31 25.17 -14.54
N TRP A 27 -2.11 24.89 -15.57
CA TRP A 27 -3.29 25.68 -15.94
C TRP A 27 -4.54 25.32 -15.14
N TRP A 28 -4.71 24.02 -14.84
CA TRP A 28 -5.85 23.46 -14.13
C TRP A 28 -5.39 22.58 -12.97
N PRO A 29 -4.84 23.16 -11.89
CA PRO A 29 -4.21 22.41 -10.79
C PRO A 29 -5.20 21.54 -10.00
N ASN A 30 -6.49 21.84 -10.09
CA ASN A 30 -7.57 21.10 -9.42
C ASN A 30 -8.34 20.18 -10.38
N GLN A 31 -7.89 20.02 -11.63
CA GLN A 31 -8.50 19.06 -12.53
C GLN A 31 -8.16 17.63 -12.09
N LEU A 32 -9.14 16.73 -12.18
CA LEU A 32 -8.98 15.32 -11.91
C LEU A 32 -7.87 14.71 -12.78
N SER A 33 -6.91 14.02 -12.16
CA SER A 33 -5.87 13.28 -12.87
C SER A 33 -6.28 11.83 -13.08
N LEU A 34 -6.24 11.35 -14.33
CA LEU A 34 -6.41 9.92 -14.67
C LEU A 34 -5.08 9.17 -14.79
N LYS A 35 -3.94 9.84 -14.52
CA LYS A 35 -2.61 9.23 -14.61
C LYS A 35 -2.50 7.92 -13.79
N PRO A 36 -3.02 7.83 -12.54
CA PRO A 36 -2.90 6.60 -11.75
C PRO A 36 -3.55 5.37 -12.39
N LEU A 37 -4.52 5.56 -13.30
CA LEU A 37 -5.23 4.47 -13.99
C LEU A 37 -4.53 3.99 -15.28
N HIS A 38 -3.37 4.56 -15.61
CA HIS A 38 -2.60 4.23 -16.81
C HIS A 38 -1.14 3.88 -16.51
N GLN A 39 -0.78 3.76 -15.23
CA GLN A 39 0.55 3.31 -14.81
C GLN A 39 0.71 1.80 -15.01
N HIS A 40 1.96 1.33 -15.00
CA HIS A 40 2.33 -0.08 -15.09
C HIS A 40 1.80 -0.77 -16.35
N SER A 41 1.67 0.01 -17.42
CA SER A 41 1.30 -0.52 -18.72
C SER A 41 2.39 -1.48 -19.23
N PRO A 42 2.06 -2.45 -20.10
CA PRO A 42 3.06 -3.26 -20.78
C PRO A 42 4.08 -2.45 -21.60
N LEU A 43 3.79 -1.17 -21.91
CA LEU A 43 4.69 -0.30 -22.66
C LEU A 43 5.90 0.19 -21.84
N SER A 44 5.74 0.34 -20.53
CA SER A 44 6.83 0.76 -19.63
C SER A 44 7.61 -0.43 -19.06
N ASN A 45 7.11 -1.66 -19.22
CA ASN A 45 7.74 -2.87 -18.74
C ASN A 45 8.79 -3.39 -19.75
N PRO A 46 10.08 -3.49 -19.38
CA PRO A 46 11.14 -3.96 -20.27
C PRO A 46 11.22 -5.50 -20.39
N MET A 47 10.42 -6.23 -19.62
CA MET A 47 10.41 -7.69 -19.65
C MET A 47 9.67 -8.21 -20.89
N ASP A 48 9.96 -9.46 -21.25
CA ASP A 48 9.21 -10.15 -22.32
C ASP A 48 7.69 -10.13 -21.99
N PRO A 49 6.79 -9.95 -22.97
CA PRO A 49 5.34 -9.84 -22.70
C PRO A 49 4.75 -10.99 -21.86
N ASP A 50 5.27 -12.21 -22.03
CA ASP A 50 4.84 -13.42 -21.31
C ASP A 50 5.75 -13.74 -20.10
N PHE A 51 6.53 -12.77 -19.60
CA PHE A 51 7.41 -12.98 -18.47
C PHE A 51 6.62 -13.22 -17.18
N ASP A 52 6.85 -14.39 -16.58
CA ASP A 52 6.33 -14.78 -15.28
C ASP A 52 7.46 -14.77 -14.24
N TYR A 53 7.36 -13.83 -13.29
CA TYR A 53 8.34 -13.70 -12.23
C TYR A 53 8.33 -14.88 -11.26
N ALA A 54 7.17 -15.45 -10.93
CA ALA A 54 7.09 -16.56 -10.00
C ALA A 54 7.81 -17.79 -10.56
N LYS A 55 7.61 -18.08 -11.86
CA LYS A 55 8.35 -19.12 -12.57
C LYS A 55 9.86 -18.83 -12.62
N ALA A 56 10.26 -17.58 -12.85
CA ALA A 56 11.66 -17.20 -12.85
C ALA A 56 12.32 -17.39 -11.47
N PHE A 57 11.66 -16.93 -10.41
CA PHE A 57 12.11 -17.05 -9.02
C PHE A 57 12.19 -18.50 -8.56
N ASN A 58 11.22 -19.34 -8.91
CA ASN A 58 11.27 -20.78 -8.57
C ASN A 58 12.45 -21.53 -9.23
N SER A 59 13.12 -20.92 -10.22
CA SER A 59 14.36 -21.44 -10.83
C SER A 59 15.65 -20.83 -10.26
N LEU A 60 15.55 -19.98 -9.24
CA LEU A 60 16.66 -19.32 -8.57
C LEU A 60 17.33 -20.28 -7.57
N ASP A 61 18.65 -20.29 -7.53
CA ASP A 61 19.39 -20.87 -6.41
C ASP A 61 19.44 -19.85 -5.26
N LEU A 62 18.39 -19.86 -4.43
CA LEU A 62 18.27 -18.91 -3.32
C LEU A 62 19.41 -19.07 -2.31
N ALA A 63 19.91 -20.29 -2.09
CA ALA A 63 21.02 -20.54 -1.18
C ALA A 63 22.30 -19.86 -1.68
N ALA A 64 22.59 -19.93 -2.98
CA ALA A 64 23.73 -19.21 -3.58
C ALA A 64 23.59 -17.69 -3.45
N VAL A 65 22.38 -17.14 -3.62
CA VAL A 65 22.14 -15.70 -3.39
C VAL A 65 22.44 -15.32 -1.93
N LYS A 66 21.93 -16.10 -0.96
CA LYS A 66 22.18 -15.85 0.46
C LYS A 66 23.68 -15.97 0.81
N GLN A 67 24.41 -16.90 0.20
CA GLN A 67 25.87 -17.00 0.37
C GLN A 67 26.61 -15.77 -0.15
N ASP A 68 26.27 -15.28 -1.36
CA ASP A 68 26.87 -14.06 -1.90
C ASP A 68 26.53 -12.84 -1.03
N LEU A 69 25.28 -12.73 -0.56
CA LEU A 69 24.87 -11.67 0.36
C LEU A 69 25.64 -11.72 1.67
N HIS A 70 25.80 -12.90 2.26
CA HIS A 70 26.58 -13.10 3.48
C HIS A 70 28.04 -12.68 3.29
N ALA A 71 28.66 -13.02 2.15
CA ALA A 71 30.01 -12.57 1.82
C ALA A 71 30.08 -11.04 1.69
N LEU A 72 29.11 -10.44 0.97
CA LEU A 72 29.03 -8.99 0.78
C LEU A 72 28.95 -8.21 2.10
N MET A 73 28.36 -8.80 3.15
CA MET A 73 28.24 -8.13 4.46
C MET A 73 29.59 -7.62 4.97
N THR A 74 30.70 -8.31 4.67
CA THR A 74 32.05 -7.97 5.15
C THR A 74 33.02 -7.58 4.03
N ASP A 75 32.55 -7.50 2.78
CA ASP A 75 33.36 -7.08 1.62
C ASP A 75 33.31 -5.56 1.43
N SER A 76 34.00 -4.84 2.33
CA SER A 76 33.96 -3.39 2.36
C SER A 76 34.49 -2.75 1.07
N GLN A 77 33.70 -1.85 0.51
CA GLN A 77 34.05 -1.07 -0.67
C GLN A 77 34.61 0.31 -0.27
N GLU A 78 35.74 0.71 -0.87
CA GLU A 78 36.39 1.99 -0.55
C GLU A 78 35.49 3.21 -0.79
N TRP A 79 34.57 3.15 -1.76
CA TRP A 79 33.65 4.25 -2.07
C TRP A 79 32.54 4.42 -1.04
N TRP A 80 32.28 3.43 -0.19
CA TRP A 80 31.42 3.53 0.98
C TRP A 80 31.84 2.52 2.06
N PRO A 81 32.88 2.81 2.87
CA PRO A 81 33.44 1.85 3.82
C PRO A 81 32.41 1.32 4.82
N ALA A 82 32.51 0.05 5.19
CA ALA A 82 31.59 -0.61 6.12
C ALA A 82 31.94 -0.23 7.55
N ASP A 83 30.97 0.30 8.30
CA ASP A 83 31.13 0.51 9.74
C ASP A 83 31.41 -0.82 10.43
N PHE A 84 32.38 -0.84 11.35
CA PHE A 84 32.80 -2.05 12.07
C PHE A 84 33.25 -3.20 11.14
N GLY A 85 33.55 -2.90 9.87
CA GLY A 85 33.82 -3.91 8.84
C GLY A 85 32.60 -4.73 8.41
N HIS A 86 31.37 -4.27 8.70
CA HIS A 86 30.14 -5.01 8.42
C HIS A 86 28.97 -4.12 7.97
N TYR A 87 28.38 -4.36 6.79
CA TYR A 87 27.25 -3.58 6.27
C TYR A 87 25.88 -3.93 6.85
N GLY A 88 25.80 -4.95 7.71
CA GLY A 88 24.54 -5.50 8.21
C GLY A 88 23.55 -4.45 8.75
N GLY A 89 23.99 -3.51 9.59
CA GLY A 89 23.13 -2.43 10.09
C GLY A 89 22.56 -1.54 8.98
N LEU A 90 23.36 -1.19 7.97
CA LEU A 90 22.93 -0.42 6.80
C LEU A 90 21.87 -1.17 5.99
N PHE A 91 22.05 -2.49 5.81
CA PHE A 91 21.09 -3.31 5.05
C PHE A 91 19.81 -3.62 5.81
N ILE A 92 19.86 -3.77 7.14
CA ILE A 92 18.66 -3.86 7.98
C ILE A 92 17.86 -2.56 7.85
N ARG A 93 18.52 -1.40 7.98
CA ARG A 93 17.87 -0.10 7.75
C ARG A 93 17.28 -0.02 6.33
N MET A 94 18.00 -0.45 5.31
CA MET A 94 17.49 -0.43 3.93
C MET A 94 16.19 -1.24 3.77
N ALA A 95 16.15 -2.46 4.32
CA ALA A 95 14.97 -3.31 4.27
C ALA A 95 13.83 -2.75 5.14
N TRP A 96 14.13 -2.25 6.34
CA TRP A 96 13.18 -1.54 7.21
C TRP A 96 12.53 -0.36 6.47
N HIS A 97 13.32 0.52 5.87
CA HIS A 97 12.82 1.70 5.13
C HIS A 97 12.07 1.31 3.85
N SER A 98 12.42 0.19 3.23
CA SER A 98 11.67 -0.30 2.06
C SER A 98 10.27 -0.74 2.47
N ALA A 99 10.16 -1.49 3.56
CA ALA A 99 8.87 -1.94 4.06
C ALA A 99 8.10 -0.83 4.80
N GLY A 100 8.81 0.10 5.42
CA GLY A 100 8.33 1.08 6.40
C GLY A 100 7.49 2.22 5.83
N THR A 101 7.22 2.27 4.53
CA THR A 101 6.34 3.32 3.96
C THR A 101 4.86 2.90 3.90
N TYR A 102 4.56 1.64 4.23
CA TYR A 102 3.22 1.06 4.17
C TYR A 102 2.22 1.78 5.07
N ARG A 103 0.97 1.99 4.62
CA ARG A 103 -0.13 2.44 5.48
C ARG A 103 -1.32 1.51 5.39
N ILE A 104 -1.93 1.18 6.52
CA ILE A 104 -3.10 0.29 6.57
C ILE A 104 -4.34 0.91 5.94
N GLY A 105 -4.47 2.25 5.95
CA GLY A 105 -5.66 2.95 5.45
C GLY A 105 -5.92 2.73 3.95
N ASP A 106 -4.87 2.72 3.12
CA ASP A 106 -4.99 2.49 1.66
C ASP A 106 -4.12 1.34 1.14
N GLY A 107 -3.33 0.71 2.01
CA GLY A 107 -2.41 -0.39 1.65
C GLY A 107 -1.21 0.05 0.83
N ARG A 108 -1.04 1.35 0.53
CA ARG A 108 0.06 1.87 -0.30
C ARG A 108 1.36 1.99 0.47
N GLY A 109 2.46 2.10 -0.27
CA GLY A 109 3.81 1.97 0.28
C GLY A 109 4.16 0.51 0.51
N GLY A 110 5.20 0.27 1.31
CA GLY A 110 5.71 -1.09 1.54
C GLY A 110 6.79 -1.52 0.56
N ALA A 111 7.22 -2.78 0.71
CA ALA A 111 8.37 -3.35 0.00
C ALA A 111 7.98 -4.14 -1.26
N GLY A 112 6.68 -4.41 -1.46
CA GLY A 112 6.11 -5.34 -2.42
C GLY A 112 6.44 -5.04 -3.88
N GLU A 113 6.90 -3.83 -4.17
CA GLU A 113 7.12 -3.31 -5.52
C GLU A 113 8.54 -2.76 -5.73
N GLY A 114 9.35 -2.71 -4.67
CA GLY A 114 10.73 -2.22 -4.76
C GLY A 114 10.84 -0.71 -5.02
N GLN A 115 9.80 0.06 -4.71
CA GLN A 115 9.67 1.50 -4.99
C GLN A 115 10.77 2.37 -4.36
N GLN A 116 11.50 1.88 -3.36
CA GLN A 116 12.65 2.61 -2.78
C GLN A 116 13.73 2.98 -3.81
N ARG A 117 13.77 2.31 -4.98
CA ARG A 117 14.69 2.66 -6.07
C ARG A 117 14.20 3.76 -7.01
N PHE A 118 12.98 4.25 -6.82
CA PHE A 118 12.35 5.29 -7.63
C PHE A 118 12.02 6.54 -6.82
N ALA A 119 11.81 7.65 -7.50
CA ALA A 119 11.27 8.86 -6.90
C ALA A 119 9.86 8.61 -6.32
N PRO A 120 9.45 9.31 -5.25
CA PRO A 120 10.27 10.20 -4.44
C PRO A 120 11.11 9.45 -3.39
N LEU A 121 10.84 8.16 -3.15
CA LEU A 121 11.40 7.40 -2.04
C LEU A 121 12.93 7.28 -2.12
N ASN A 122 13.49 7.18 -3.33
CA ASN A 122 14.93 7.13 -3.53
C ASN A 122 15.67 8.39 -3.03
N SER A 123 14.93 9.48 -2.76
CA SER A 123 15.45 10.81 -2.44
C SER A 123 14.83 11.44 -1.19
N TRP A 124 14.00 10.69 -0.46
CA TRP A 124 13.53 11.14 0.85
C TRP A 124 14.70 11.38 1.81
N PRO A 125 14.66 12.44 2.65
CA PRO A 125 15.68 12.70 3.66
C PRO A 125 15.92 11.52 4.60
N ASP A 126 14.87 10.77 4.97
CA ASP A 126 15.05 9.60 5.83
C ASP A 126 15.65 8.39 5.09
N ASN A 127 15.78 8.47 3.76
CA ASN A 127 16.46 7.46 2.93
C ASN A 127 17.88 7.86 2.52
N VAL A 128 18.44 8.92 3.12
CA VAL A 128 19.84 9.33 2.89
C VAL A 128 20.78 8.13 3.02
N SER A 129 21.71 8.03 2.08
CA SER A 129 22.73 6.96 1.95
C SER A 129 22.19 5.56 1.62
N LEU A 130 20.87 5.34 1.52
CA LEU A 130 20.33 4.04 1.07
C LEU A 130 20.52 3.82 -0.44
N ASP A 131 20.79 4.87 -1.20
CA ASP A 131 21.30 4.76 -2.57
C ASP A 131 22.65 4.01 -2.62
N LYS A 132 23.52 4.21 -1.63
CA LYS A 132 24.78 3.46 -1.46
C LYS A 132 24.50 1.99 -1.15
N ALA A 133 23.57 1.72 -0.23
CA ALA A 133 23.15 0.36 0.12
C ALA A 133 22.62 -0.40 -1.11
N ARG A 134 21.69 0.19 -1.87
CA ARG A 134 21.20 -0.41 -3.12
C ARG A 134 22.30 -0.61 -4.15
N ARG A 135 23.26 0.33 -4.25
CA ARG A 135 24.40 0.21 -5.17
C ARG A 135 25.35 -0.94 -4.82
N LEU A 136 25.57 -1.22 -3.52
CA LEU A 136 26.35 -2.38 -3.07
C LEU A 136 25.74 -3.72 -3.53
N LEU A 137 24.41 -3.77 -3.71
CA LEU A 137 23.70 -4.97 -4.14
C LEU A 137 23.66 -5.18 -5.65
N TRP A 138 24.07 -4.18 -6.44
CA TRP A 138 24.03 -4.28 -7.90
C TRP A 138 24.80 -5.50 -8.45
N PRO A 139 26.02 -5.85 -7.99
CA PRO A 139 26.72 -7.03 -8.49
C PRO A 139 25.94 -8.34 -8.29
N ILE A 140 25.21 -8.48 -7.17
CA ILE A 140 24.36 -9.64 -6.90
C ILE A 140 23.13 -9.62 -7.81
N LYS A 141 22.44 -8.47 -7.90
CA LYS A 141 21.32 -8.31 -8.84
C LYS A 141 21.73 -8.61 -10.29
N GLN A 142 22.91 -8.16 -10.68
CA GLN A 142 23.49 -8.40 -12.02
C GLN A 142 23.75 -9.89 -12.24
N LYS A 143 24.35 -10.59 -11.27
CA LYS A 143 24.65 -12.02 -11.33
C LYS A 143 23.38 -12.88 -11.50
N TYR A 144 22.31 -12.58 -10.75
CA TYR A 144 21.08 -13.39 -10.74
C TYR A 144 19.99 -12.88 -11.69
N GLY A 145 20.15 -11.67 -12.24
CA GLY A 145 19.32 -11.11 -13.30
C GLY A 145 17.84 -11.08 -12.93
N ARG A 146 16.98 -11.52 -13.87
CA ARG A 146 15.51 -11.50 -13.73
C ARG A 146 14.93 -12.56 -12.78
N LYS A 147 15.76 -13.45 -12.23
CA LYS A 147 15.32 -14.51 -11.31
C LYS A 147 15.11 -14.02 -9.88
N ILE A 148 15.65 -12.85 -9.55
CA ILE A 148 15.37 -12.15 -8.30
C ILE A 148 15.11 -10.68 -8.62
N SER A 149 13.97 -10.15 -8.19
CA SER A 149 13.62 -8.75 -8.33
C SER A 149 14.42 -7.89 -7.37
N TRP A 150 14.45 -6.57 -7.60
CA TRP A 150 14.97 -5.65 -6.59
C TRP A 150 14.12 -5.66 -5.33
N ALA A 151 12.79 -5.73 -5.48
CA ALA A 151 11.85 -5.82 -4.36
C ALA A 151 12.18 -6.99 -3.41
N ASP A 152 12.39 -8.19 -3.97
CA ASP A 152 12.76 -9.36 -3.18
C ASP A 152 14.21 -9.29 -2.64
N LEU A 153 15.15 -8.79 -3.44
CA LEU A 153 16.56 -8.71 -3.06
C LEU A 153 16.79 -7.76 -1.88
N ILE A 154 16.10 -6.61 -1.85
CA ILE A 154 16.22 -5.63 -0.76
C ILE A 154 15.83 -6.27 0.58
N ILE A 155 14.70 -6.98 0.62
CA ILE A 155 14.22 -7.64 1.83
C ILE A 155 15.09 -8.84 2.21
N LEU A 156 15.45 -9.68 1.24
CA LEU A 156 16.34 -10.82 1.48
C LEU A 156 17.68 -10.38 2.07
N THR A 157 18.21 -9.25 1.61
CA THR A 157 19.46 -8.66 2.14
C THR A 157 19.32 -8.31 3.63
N GLY A 158 18.20 -7.72 4.04
CA GLY A 158 17.92 -7.45 5.46
C GLY A 158 17.84 -8.72 6.30
N ASN A 159 17.20 -9.77 5.79
CA ASN A 159 17.16 -11.08 6.46
C ASN A 159 18.56 -11.70 6.60
N VAL A 160 19.35 -11.71 5.52
CA VAL A 160 20.71 -12.26 5.55
C VAL A 160 21.64 -11.44 6.45
N ALA A 161 21.44 -10.12 6.52
CA ALA A 161 22.16 -9.27 7.46
C ALA A 161 21.88 -9.69 8.92
N LEU A 162 20.60 -9.85 9.29
CA LEU A 162 20.19 -10.36 10.60
C LEU A 162 20.82 -11.73 10.90
N GLU A 163 20.72 -12.67 9.96
CA GLU A 163 21.26 -14.03 10.08
C GLU A 163 22.79 -14.03 10.25
N SER A 164 23.52 -13.25 9.45
CA SER A 164 24.99 -13.13 9.51
C SER A 164 25.49 -12.59 10.85
N MET A 165 24.67 -11.79 11.53
CA MET A 165 24.96 -11.21 12.85
C MET A 165 24.38 -12.05 14.00
N GLY A 166 23.89 -13.26 13.72
CA GLY A 166 23.47 -14.22 14.75
C GLY A 166 22.01 -14.14 15.19
N PHE A 167 21.15 -13.39 14.47
CA PHE A 167 19.71 -13.38 14.72
C PHE A 167 18.99 -14.42 13.86
N LYS A 168 18.10 -15.22 14.47
CA LYS A 168 17.27 -16.19 13.75
C LYS A 168 15.97 -15.53 13.29
N THR A 169 15.85 -15.31 11.99
CA THR A 169 14.62 -14.80 11.36
C THR A 169 13.49 -15.85 11.43
N PHE A 170 12.24 -15.39 11.31
CA PHE A 170 11.07 -16.28 11.28
C PHE A 170 10.97 -17.07 9.97
N GLY A 171 11.48 -16.48 8.88
CA GLY A 171 11.56 -17.04 7.53
C GLY A 171 11.54 -15.94 6.47
N TYR A 172 11.39 -16.34 5.21
CA TYR A 172 11.37 -15.44 4.06
C TYR A 172 10.53 -16.01 2.92
N ALA A 173 9.75 -15.15 2.26
CA ALA A 173 9.10 -15.45 1.00
C ALA A 173 9.54 -14.47 -0.09
N GLY A 174 9.87 -15.00 -1.28
CA GLY A 174 9.93 -14.22 -2.51
C GLY A 174 8.57 -14.14 -3.20
N GLY A 175 8.51 -13.45 -4.34
CA GLY A 175 7.28 -13.28 -5.13
C GLY A 175 6.88 -11.82 -5.37
N ARG A 176 7.73 -10.86 -4.99
CA ARG A 176 7.53 -9.44 -5.29
C ARG A 176 8.06 -9.14 -6.70
N ALA A 177 7.19 -8.91 -7.66
CA ALA A 177 7.62 -8.51 -9.01
C ALA A 177 8.15 -7.06 -8.99
N ASP A 178 9.18 -6.78 -9.78
CA ASP A 178 9.67 -5.40 -9.97
C ASP A 178 8.65 -4.55 -10.75
N THR A 179 8.45 -3.29 -10.33
CA THR A 179 7.78 -2.24 -11.11
C THR A 179 8.76 -1.42 -11.93
N TRP A 180 8.28 -0.57 -12.84
CA TRP A 180 9.15 0.13 -13.82
C TRP A 180 8.96 1.63 -13.87
N GLU A 181 8.08 2.17 -13.03
CA GLU A 181 7.80 3.58 -12.90
C GLU A 181 7.35 3.89 -11.45
N PRO A 182 7.53 5.13 -10.99
CA PRO A 182 7.02 5.57 -9.68
C PRO A 182 5.51 5.41 -9.55
N ASP A 183 5.04 4.96 -8.40
CA ASP A 183 3.61 4.97 -8.10
C ASP A 183 3.09 6.37 -7.80
N ASP A 184 1.86 6.67 -8.22
CA ASP A 184 1.13 7.86 -7.80
C ASP A 184 0.53 7.66 -6.40
N VAL A 185 1.27 8.07 -5.35
CA VAL A 185 0.86 7.96 -3.94
C VAL A 185 0.77 9.35 -3.28
N TYR A 186 -0.28 9.58 -2.48
CA TYR A 186 -0.41 10.78 -1.66
C TYR A 186 0.43 10.68 -0.38
N TRP A 187 1.63 11.28 -0.42
CA TRP A 187 2.56 11.34 0.72
C TRP A 187 2.35 12.54 1.67
N GLY A 188 1.42 13.43 1.32
CA GLY A 188 1.14 14.69 2.03
C GLY A 188 1.11 15.89 1.10
N SER A 189 0.63 17.01 1.61
CA SER A 189 0.41 18.25 0.83
C SER A 189 1.53 19.27 0.97
N GLU A 190 2.54 19.01 1.80
CA GLU A 190 3.68 19.89 2.01
C GLU A 190 4.46 20.16 0.72
N LYS A 191 5.22 21.26 0.73
CA LYS A 191 6.06 21.68 -0.41
C LYS A 191 7.53 21.81 -0.02
N ILE A 192 7.84 21.53 1.25
CA ILE A 192 9.18 21.58 1.83
C ILE A 192 9.42 20.22 2.51
N TRP A 193 10.58 19.61 2.26
CA TRP A 193 10.98 18.39 2.96
C TRP A 193 11.11 18.65 4.45
N LEU A 194 10.64 17.70 5.27
CA LEU A 194 10.68 17.77 6.73
C LEU A 194 10.03 19.04 7.32
N GLU A 195 9.06 19.65 6.61
CA GLU A 195 8.32 20.78 7.15
C GLU A 195 7.70 20.40 8.52
N LEU A 196 7.91 21.26 9.53
CA LEU A 196 7.32 21.07 10.85
C LEU A 196 5.81 21.28 10.79
N SER A 197 5.09 20.68 11.72
CA SER A 197 3.63 20.82 11.82
C SER A 197 3.19 22.28 12.06
N GLY A 198 1.94 22.61 11.70
CA GLY A 198 1.36 23.95 11.87
C GLY A 198 1.58 24.92 10.70
N GLY A 199 2.25 24.47 9.63
CA GLY A 199 2.35 25.20 8.36
C GLY A 199 1.04 25.26 7.57
N GLN A 200 1.05 25.93 6.41
CA GLN A 200 -0.14 26.10 5.56
C GLN A 200 -0.71 24.76 5.05
N ASN A 201 0.17 23.79 4.79
CA ASN A 201 -0.19 22.45 4.32
C ASN A 201 0.04 21.40 5.43
N SER A 202 -0.17 21.79 6.69
CA SER A 202 0.03 20.92 7.85
C SER A 202 -0.77 19.64 7.71
N ARG A 203 -0.09 18.49 7.83
CA ARG A 203 -0.71 17.17 7.97
C ARG A 203 -1.37 16.92 9.32
N TYR A 204 -1.19 17.83 10.27
CA TYR A 204 -1.80 17.77 11.59
C TYR A 204 -2.90 18.80 11.74
N SER A 205 -3.97 18.40 12.41
CA SER A 205 -5.06 19.25 12.89
C SER A 205 -5.43 18.88 14.33
N GLY A 206 -6.38 19.59 14.94
CA GLY A 206 -6.91 19.23 16.27
C GLY A 206 -5.83 19.04 17.34
N ASP A 207 -5.94 17.97 18.13
CA ASP A 207 -4.98 17.60 19.18
C ASP A 207 -3.91 16.65 18.63
N ARG A 208 -3.13 17.14 17.65
CA ARG A 208 -2.13 16.36 16.94
C ARG A 208 -2.73 15.16 16.19
N ASP A 209 -3.91 15.37 15.61
CA ASP A 209 -4.59 14.41 14.75
C ASP A 209 -3.93 14.41 13.36
N LEU A 210 -3.28 13.29 13.02
CA LEU A 210 -2.64 13.09 11.72
C LEU A 210 -3.69 12.82 10.63
N GLU A 211 -3.60 13.54 9.51
CA GLU A 211 -4.49 13.41 8.36
C GLU A 211 -4.43 12.00 7.75
N ASP A 212 -5.59 11.38 7.53
CA ASP A 212 -5.68 10.11 6.80
C ASP A 212 -5.43 10.31 5.29
N PRO A 213 -4.72 9.37 4.62
CA PRO A 213 -4.24 8.09 5.14
C PRO A 213 -2.79 8.13 5.68
N LEU A 214 -2.24 9.31 5.98
CA LEU A 214 -0.82 9.48 6.31
C LEU A 214 -0.40 8.68 7.55
N ALA A 215 0.81 8.14 7.54
CA ALA A 215 1.38 7.37 8.65
C ALA A 215 2.80 7.82 9.05
N ALA A 216 3.18 9.04 8.67
CA ALA A 216 4.45 9.65 9.02
C ALA A 216 4.25 11.09 9.51
N VAL A 217 5.05 11.53 10.47
CA VAL A 217 4.84 12.82 11.16
C VAL A 217 5.34 14.03 10.37
N GLN A 218 6.22 13.83 9.38
CA GLN A 218 6.73 14.88 8.50
C GLN A 218 7.00 14.34 7.09
N MET A 219 6.94 15.21 6.08
CA MET A 219 7.15 14.83 4.69
C MET A 219 8.59 14.35 4.49
N GLY A 220 8.75 13.10 4.04
CA GLY A 220 10.07 12.51 3.79
C GLY A 220 10.65 11.71 4.96
N LEU A 221 9.92 11.56 6.06
CA LEU A 221 10.21 10.59 7.13
C LEU A 221 9.48 9.26 6.87
N ILE A 222 10.04 8.16 7.38
CA ILE A 222 9.37 6.86 7.35
C ILE A 222 8.24 6.82 8.39
N TYR A 223 8.53 7.14 9.66
CA TYR A 223 7.55 7.13 10.76
C TYR A 223 7.56 8.46 11.52
N VAL A 224 8.53 8.62 12.43
CA VAL A 224 8.60 9.70 13.41
C VAL A 224 9.92 10.44 13.30
N ASN A 225 9.97 11.63 13.89
CA ASN A 225 11.21 12.38 14.02
C ASN A 225 12.07 11.78 15.17
N PRO A 226 13.31 11.37 14.91
CA PRO A 226 14.17 10.74 15.91
C PRO A 226 14.61 11.67 17.06
N GLU A 227 14.56 12.99 16.84
CA GLU A 227 14.82 14.00 17.86
C GLU A 227 13.60 14.23 18.76
N GLY A 228 12.41 13.83 18.32
CA GLY A 228 11.11 14.00 18.99
C GLY A 228 10.14 14.89 18.21
N PRO A 229 8.88 15.06 18.66
CA PRO A 229 7.82 15.77 17.95
C PRO A 229 8.25 17.17 17.48
N ASP A 230 8.30 17.39 16.17
CA ASP A 230 8.75 18.65 15.56
C ASP A 230 10.13 19.13 16.07
N GLY A 231 11.02 18.19 16.43
CA GLY A 231 12.35 18.43 16.98
C GLY A 231 12.40 18.65 18.50
N ASN A 232 11.27 18.56 19.21
CA ASN A 232 11.24 18.67 20.68
C ASN A 232 11.71 17.36 21.36
N PRO A 233 12.83 17.36 22.12
CA PRO A 233 13.41 16.16 22.71
C PRO A 233 12.69 15.70 23.98
N ASP A 234 11.39 15.43 23.87
CA ASP A 234 10.55 14.82 24.90
C ASP A 234 10.21 13.36 24.53
N PRO A 235 10.82 12.37 25.22
CA PRO A 235 10.55 10.96 24.98
C PRO A 235 9.08 10.54 25.19
N VAL A 236 8.36 11.20 26.10
CA VAL A 236 6.95 10.87 26.39
C VAL A 236 6.04 11.39 25.28
N ALA A 237 6.32 12.58 24.75
CA ALA A 237 5.60 13.10 23.59
C ALA A 237 5.91 12.28 22.33
N ALA A 238 7.18 11.92 22.12
CA ALA A 238 7.61 11.07 21.01
C ALA A 238 6.90 9.70 21.00
N ALA A 239 6.61 9.13 22.17
CA ALA A 239 5.89 7.87 22.27
C ALA A 239 4.46 7.92 21.69
N ARG A 240 3.80 9.08 21.72
CA ARG A 240 2.46 9.24 21.11
C ARG A 240 2.55 9.16 19.60
N ASP A 241 3.52 9.85 19.01
CA ASP A 241 3.80 9.80 17.57
C ASP A 241 4.22 8.39 17.12
N ILE A 242 5.04 7.70 17.91
CA ILE A 242 5.44 6.32 17.65
C ILE A 242 4.20 5.43 17.60
N ARG A 243 3.34 5.49 18.62
CA ARG A 243 2.13 4.67 18.69
C ARG A 243 1.19 4.94 17.52
N GLU A 244 0.94 6.21 17.22
CA GLU A 244 0.04 6.61 16.15
C GLU A 244 0.55 6.13 14.79
N THR A 245 1.81 6.40 14.46
CA THR A 245 2.38 6.03 13.16
C THR A 245 2.51 4.51 13.00
N PHE A 246 2.99 3.79 14.02
CA PHE A 246 3.10 2.33 13.95
C PHE A 246 1.74 1.64 13.85
N ALA A 247 0.71 2.13 14.56
CA ALA A 247 -0.66 1.62 14.43
C ALA A 247 -1.19 1.81 13.01
N ARG A 248 -0.97 2.98 12.40
CA ARG A 248 -1.29 3.26 10.99
C ARG A 248 -0.47 2.44 10.00
N MET A 249 0.59 1.78 10.46
CA MET A 249 1.37 0.80 9.70
C MET A 249 1.07 -0.64 10.14
N ALA A 250 -0.04 -0.89 10.81
CA ALA A 250 -0.47 -2.21 11.28
C ALA A 250 0.48 -2.87 12.29
N MET A 251 1.16 -2.09 13.14
CA MET A 251 2.00 -2.58 14.22
C MET A 251 1.43 -2.17 15.57
N ASN A 252 1.20 -3.14 16.45
CA ASN A 252 0.76 -2.89 17.82
C ASN A 252 1.93 -2.51 18.74
N ASP A 253 1.66 -2.24 20.02
CA ASP A 253 2.69 -1.81 20.97
C ASP A 253 3.82 -2.85 21.17
N GLU A 254 3.52 -4.15 21.19
CA GLU A 254 4.54 -5.20 21.34
C GLU A 254 5.43 -5.30 20.10
N GLU A 255 4.82 -5.31 18.92
CA GLU A 255 5.52 -5.33 17.63
C GLU A 255 6.39 -4.08 17.46
N THR A 256 5.89 -2.92 17.89
CA THR A 256 6.60 -1.63 17.83
C THR A 256 7.86 -1.64 18.68
N VAL A 257 7.73 -2.02 19.96
CA VAL A 257 8.89 -2.11 20.87
C VAL A 257 9.89 -3.14 20.35
N ALA A 258 9.43 -4.30 19.87
CA ALA A 258 10.30 -5.34 19.34
C ALA A 258 11.05 -4.89 18.07
N LEU A 259 10.40 -4.19 17.15
CA LEU A 259 10.99 -3.67 15.91
C LEU A 259 12.06 -2.60 16.18
N ILE A 260 11.74 -1.61 17.03
CA ILE A 260 12.68 -0.52 17.33
C ILE A 260 13.90 -1.07 18.08
N ALA A 261 13.68 -1.80 19.19
CA ALA A 261 14.77 -2.36 19.98
C ALA A 261 15.57 -3.40 19.19
N GLY A 262 14.89 -4.27 18.43
CA GLY A 262 15.54 -5.29 17.62
C GLY A 262 16.38 -4.71 16.49
N GLY A 263 15.90 -3.66 15.81
CA GLY A 263 16.65 -2.94 14.78
C GLY A 263 17.85 -2.18 15.36
N HIS A 264 17.64 -1.43 16.45
CA HIS A 264 18.68 -0.63 17.10
C HIS A 264 19.66 -1.45 17.95
N THR A 265 19.52 -2.79 18.02
CA THR A 265 20.60 -3.68 18.47
C THR A 265 21.82 -3.62 17.53
N PHE A 266 21.62 -3.24 16.26
CA PHE A 266 22.64 -3.29 15.21
C PHE A 266 23.07 -1.92 14.69
N GLY A 267 24.33 -1.82 14.28
CA GLY A 267 24.86 -0.68 13.55
C GLY A 267 24.94 0.62 14.37
N LYS A 268 24.80 1.74 13.65
CA LYS A 268 24.91 3.11 14.18
C LYS A 268 24.18 4.10 13.27
N THR A 269 23.93 5.31 13.78
CA THR A 269 23.56 6.48 12.96
C THR A 269 24.80 7.26 12.49
N HIS A 270 24.64 8.27 11.62
CA HIS A 270 25.76 9.07 11.10
C HIS A 270 25.46 10.57 11.09
N GLY A 271 26.31 11.33 11.76
CA GLY A 271 26.21 12.76 12.03
C GLY A 271 27.57 13.34 12.40
N ALA A 272 28.65 12.90 11.72
CA ALA A 272 30.04 13.23 12.05
C ALA A 272 30.38 14.73 11.93
N GLY A 273 29.54 15.50 11.23
CA GLY A 273 29.68 16.95 11.07
C GLY A 273 28.39 17.61 10.60
N PRO A 274 28.40 18.95 10.40
CA PRO A 274 27.21 19.72 10.04
C PRO A 274 26.52 19.23 8.76
N ALA A 275 25.19 19.15 8.77
CA ALA A 275 24.39 18.72 7.62
C ALA A 275 24.53 19.63 6.38
N SER A 276 25.01 20.87 6.55
CA SER A 276 25.31 21.80 5.44
C SER A 276 26.40 21.31 4.49
N HIS A 277 27.15 20.26 4.86
CA HIS A 277 28.13 19.63 3.99
C HIS A 277 27.52 18.62 3.01
N VAL A 278 26.27 18.18 3.25
CA VAL A 278 25.57 17.19 2.43
C VAL A 278 24.92 17.89 1.25
N GLY A 279 25.29 17.47 0.03
CA GLY A 279 24.74 18.00 -1.21
C GLY A 279 23.38 17.41 -1.59
N ASP A 280 23.02 17.64 -2.86
CA ASP A 280 21.71 17.32 -3.43
C ASP A 280 21.33 15.84 -3.30
N ASP A 281 20.03 15.57 -3.15
CA ASP A 281 19.43 14.24 -3.19
C ASP A 281 19.59 13.59 -4.58
N PRO A 282 19.42 12.26 -4.73
CA PRO A 282 19.64 11.56 -5.99
C PRO A 282 18.87 12.09 -7.21
N GLU A 283 17.66 12.61 -7.06
CA GLU A 283 16.86 13.16 -8.17
C GLU A 283 17.27 14.59 -8.55
N SER A 284 17.92 15.31 -7.63
CA SER A 284 18.44 16.67 -7.83
C SER A 284 19.94 16.70 -8.18
N ALA A 285 20.65 15.59 -7.95
CA ALA A 285 22.09 15.45 -8.12
C ALA A 285 22.56 15.51 -9.58
N GLY A 286 23.83 15.91 -9.76
CA GLY A 286 24.49 15.93 -11.07
C GLY A 286 24.60 14.54 -11.71
N LEU A 287 24.50 14.50 -13.04
CA LEU A 287 24.51 13.25 -13.83
C LEU A 287 25.79 12.41 -13.61
N GLU A 288 26.91 13.04 -13.28
CA GLU A 288 28.18 12.39 -12.96
C GLU A 288 28.12 11.50 -11.72
N LEU A 289 27.15 11.71 -10.82
CA LEU A 289 26.93 10.85 -9.66
C LEU A 289 26.16 9.56 -9.99
N GLN A 290 25.68 9.42 -11.24
CA GLN A 290 25.10 8.19 -11.77
C GLN A 290 24.00 7.61 -10.85
N GLY A 291 23.04 8.45 -10.45
CA GLY A 291 21.90 8.08 -9.61
C GLY A 291 22.25 7.87 -8.13
N LEU A 292 23.42 8.30 -7.67
CA LEU A 292 23.72 8.51 -6.26
C LEU A 292 23.49 9.98 -5.89
N GLY A 293 23.25 10.25 -4.61
CA GLY A 293 23.08 11.59 -4.07
C GLY A 293 23.77 11.78 -2.72
N TRP A 294 23.46 12.88 -2.06
CA TRP A 294 23.96 13.25 -0.72
C TRP A 294 25.48 13.20 -0.62
N HIS A 295 26.17 13.64 -1.67
CA HIS A 295 27.62 13.75 -1.64
C HIS A 295 28.04 14.72 -0.53
N SER A 296 28.85 14.27 0.41
CA SER A 296 29.30 15.08 1.53
C SER A 296 30.69 15.66 1.29
N SER A 297 30.82 16.95 1.53
CA SER A 297 32.11 17.67 1.51
C SER A 297 32.86 17.63 2.84
N PHE A 298 32.31 16.96 3.86
CA PHE A 298 32.91 16.87 5.19
C PHE A 298 33.95 15.74 5.26
N GLY A 299 35.20 16.08 5.60
CA GLY A 299 36.28 15.09 5.70
C GLY A 299 36.46 14.29 4.40
N THR A 300 36.36 12.97 4.48
CA THR A 300 36.36 12.07 3.32
C THR A 300 35.00 11.88 2.65
N GLY A 301 33.93 12.42 3.26
CA GLY A 301 32.54 12.34 2.79
C GLY A 301 31.85 10.99 3.02
N LYS A 302 32.50 10.05 3.73
CA LYS A 302 32.06 8.66 3.94
C LYS A 302 32.78 8.02 5.14
N GLY A 303 32.40 6.79 5.49
CA GLY A 303 33.01 6.04 6.60
C GLY A 303 32.94 6.85 7.91
N LYS A 304 34.08 7.05 8.58
CA LYS A 304 34.15 7.82 9.83
C LYS A 304 33.64 9.26 9.73
N ASP A 305 33.58 9.83 8.52
CA ASP A 305 33.13 11.20 8.25
C ASP A 305 31.72 11.23 7.65
N ALA A 306 30.99 10.12 7.69
CA ALA A 306 29.65 10.03 7.11
C ALA A 306 28.63 10.93 7.83
N ILE A 307 27.71 11.50 7.06
CA ILE A 307 26.56 12.26 7.54
C ILE A 307 25.33 11.71 6.83
N THR A 308 24.39 11.18 7.60
CA THR A 308 23.13 10.59 7.09
C THR A 308 21.94 11.31 7.73
N SER A 309 21.67 11.06 9.02
CA SER A 309 20.57 11.70 9.74
C SER A 309 21.01 12.97 10.49
N GLY A 310 22.33 13.15 10.69
CA GLY A 310 22.87 14.18 11.58
C GLY A 310 22.97 13.75 13.05
N LEU A 311 22.41 12.60 13.42
CA LEU A 311 22.60 11.98 14.74
C LEU A 311 23.86 11.11 14.73
N GLU A 312 24.58 11.01 15.85
CA GLU A 312 25.81 10.22 15.99
C GLU A 312 25.70 9.29 17.22
N VAL A 313 24.99 8.18 17.03
CA VAL A 313 24.56 7.23 18.07
C VAL A 313 24.99 5.82 17.70
N THR A 314 25.56 5.09 18.66
CA THR A 314 25.79 3.64 18.57
C THR A 314 25.28 3.00 19.86
N TRP A 315 24.33 2.07 19.73
CA TRP A 315 23.51 1.61 20.85
C TRP A 315 24.16 0.52 21.69
N THR A 316 24.88 -0.41 21.06
CA THR A 316 25.32 -1.67 21.70
C THR A 316 26.85 -1.83 21.69
N THR A 317 27.39 -2.66 22.60
CA THR A 317 28.84 -2.91 22.66
C THR A 317 29.33 -3.82 21.54
N THR A 318 28.42 -4.53 20.87
CA THR A 318 28.69 -5.41 19.72
C THR A 318 27.73 -5.09 18.56
N PRO A 319 27.91 -3.96 17.85
CA PRO A 319 26.95 -3.47 16.84
C PRO A 319 26.74 -4.39 15.63
N THR A 320 27.57 -5.43 15.48
CA THR A 320 27.50 -6.41 14.39
C THR A 320 27.12 -7.81 14.89
N GLN A 321 26.54 -7.91 16.09
CA GLN A 321 26.10 -9.18 16.69
C GLN A 321 24.77 -8.98 17.41
N TRP A 322 23.84 -9.93 17.27
CA TRP A 322 22.63 -9.95 18.06
C TRP A 322 23.00 -10.09 19.54
N ASN A 323 22.49 -9.16 20.35
CA ASN A 323 22.79 -9.06 21.77
C ASN A 323 21.59 -8.45 22.49
N HIS A 324 21.72 -8.28 23.80
CA HIS A 324 20.69 -7.68 24.65
C HIS A 324 21.09 -6.33 25.25
N ASP A 325 22.12 -5.70 24.68
CA ASP A 325 22.67 -4.47 25.21
C ASP A 325 21.73 -3.28 25.06
N PHE A 326 20.86 -3.26 24.05
CA PHE A 326 19.93 -2.15 23.85
C PHE A 326 19.10 -1.89 25.12
N PHE A 327 18.40 -2.92 25.61
CA PHE A 327 17.59 -2.79 26.82
C PHE A 327 18.43 -2.68 28.09
N ARG A 328 19.56 -3.40 28.16
CA ARG A 328 20.49 -3.28 29.29
C ARG A 328 20.93 -1.83 29.47
N HIS A 329 21.44 -1.20 28.41
CA HIS A 329 21.82 0.20 28.45
C HIS A 329 20.63 1.12 28.72
N LEU A 330 19.48 0.88 28.08
CA LEU A 330 18.27 1.71 28.24
C LEU A 330 17.83 1.80 29.70
N PHE A 331 17.86 0.69 30.44
CA PHE A 331 17.37 0.61 31.83
C PHE A 331 18.46 0.79 32.90
N GLU A 332 19.69 0.37 32.66
CA GLU A 332 20.76 0.45 33.68
C GLU A 332 21.42 1.82 33.76
N TYR A 333 21.24 2.67 32.75
CA TYR A 333 21.81 4.02 32.71
C TYR A 333 20.76 5.11 32.87
N GLU A 334 21.18 6.22 33.44
CA GLU A 334 20.44 7.49 33.37
C GLU A 334 20.96 8.31 32.20
N TRP A 335 20.06 9.05 31.55
CA TRP A 335 20.34 9.70 30.27
C TRP A 335 20.44 11.23 30.41
N GLU A 336 21.40 11.82 29.71
CA GLU A 336 21.58 13.27 29.60
C GLU A 336 21.38 13.73 28.16
N LEU A 337 20.53 14.74 27.97
CA LEU A 337 20.37 15.38 26.67
C LEU A 337 21.68 16.06 26.27
N THR A 338 22.13 15.78 25.05
CA THR A 338 23.33 16.35 24.46
C THR A 338 23.09 16.64 22.97
N GLN A 339 24.12 17.06 22.26
CA GLN A 339 24.07 17.31 20.83
C GLN A 339 25.11 16.48 20.08
N SER A 340 24.74 16.02 18.90
CA SER A 340 25.66 15.41 17.95
C SER A 340 26.67 16.45 17.41
N PRO A 341 27.74 16.02 16.71
CA PRO A 341 28.60 16.94 15.97
C PRO A 341 27.87 17.77 14.90
N ALA A 342 26.71 17.32 14.42
CA ALA A 342 25.85 18.07 13.50
C ALA A 342 24.88 19.04 14.20
N GLY A 343 24.79 19.00 15.54
CA GLY A 343 23.90 19.82 16.35
C GLY A 343 22.54 19.19 16.68
N ALA A 344 22.29 17.94 16.28
CA ALA A 344 21.03 17.24 16.52
C ALA A 344 20.90 16.79 17.98
N HIS A 345 19.68 16.82 18.53
CA HIS A 345 19.36 16.37 19.87
C HIS A 345 19.48 14.85 20.00
N GLN A 346 20.31 14.39 20.94
CA GLN A 346 20.47 12.98 21.27
C GLN A 346 20.82 12.81 22.75
N TRP A 347 20.92 11.58 23.24
CA TRP A 347 21.13 11.29 24.65
C TRP A 347 22.40 10.49 24.87
N VAL A 348 23.10 10.77 25.97
CA VAL A 348 24.33 10.06 26.39
C VAL A 348 24.19 9.55 27.82
N ALA A 349 24.75 8.38 28.12
CA ALA A 349 24.72 7.80 29.45
C ALA A 349 25.52 8.66 30.46
N LYS A 350 24.91 8.95 31.60
CA LYS A 350 25.51 9.66 32.74
C LYS A 350 26.43 8.73 33.53
N ASP A 351 27.59 9.26 33.93
CA ASP A 351 28.54 8.58 34.84
C ASP A 351 29.03 7.19 34.39
N VAL A 352 28.94 6.90 33.07
CA VAL A 352 29.43 5.66 32.45
C VAL A 352 30.65 5.96 31.59
N GLY A 353 31.66 5.09 31.66
CA GLY A 353 32.88 5.18 30.84
C GLY A 353 32.66 4.83 29.36
N GLU A 354 33.73 4.90 28.57
CA GLU A 354 33.70 4.57 27.14
C GLU A 354 33.74 3.06 26.91
N THR A 355 32.60 2.47 26.53
CA THR A 355 32.41 1.02 26.37
C THR A 355 32.07 0.60 24.95
N ILE A 356 31.47 1.49 24.16
CA ILE A 356 30.98 1.24 22.80
C ILE A 356 32.16 1.38 21.82
N PRO A 357 32.39 0.44 20.90
CA PRO A 357 33.50 0.53 19.94
C PRO A 357 33.29 1.68 18.94
N ASP A 358 34.39 2.30 18.50
CA ASP A 358 34.40 3.14 17.30
C ASP A 358 34.29 2.27 16.03
N ALA A 359 33.68 2.80 14.97
CA ALA A 359 33.41 2.05 13.74
C ALA A 359 34.67 1.77 12.89
N PHE A 360 35.74 2.54 13.05
CA PHE A 360 36.94 2.48 12.20
C PHE A 360 38.27 2.45 12.97
N ASP A 361 38.30 2.87 14.24
CA ASP A 361 39.48 2.86 15.09
C ASP A 361 39.32 1.86 16.26
N PRO A 362 39.97 0.68 16.22
CA PRO A 362 39.81 -0.34 17.25
C PRO A 362 40.36 0.07 18.63
N ASN A 363 41.13 1.18 18.71
CA ASN A 363 41.67 1.69 19.96
C ASN A 363 40.80 2.78 20.59
N LYS A 364 39.71 3.17 19.93
CA LYS A 364 38.76 4.16 20.43
C LYS A 364 37.47 3.51 20.87
N LYS A 365 36.92 4.08 21.94
CA LYS A 365 35.60 3.77 22.43
C LYS A 365 34.86 5.06 22.72
N GLN A 366 33.55 4.95 22.84
CA GLN A 366 32.66 6.04 23.19
C GLN A 366 31.66 5.61 24.26
N ARG A 367 31.01 6.59 24.88
CA ARG A 367 29.94 6.32 25.85
C ARG A 367 28.68 5.80 25.14
N PRO A 368 27.85 4.99 25.82
CA PRO A 368 26.53 4.62 25.32
C PRO A 368 25.67 5.86 25.03
N THR A 369 24.92 5.78 23.94
CA THR A 369 24.06 6.86 23.43
C THR A 369 22.70 6.31 22.98
N MET A 370 21.66 7.14 23.03
CA MET A 370 20.29 6.82 22.62
C MET A 370 19.64 8.00 21.89
N LEU A 371 18.64 7.72 21.07
CA LEU A 371 17.74 8.72 20.47
C LEU A 371 16.62 9.11 21.47
N THR A 372 15.94 10.23 21.23
CA THR A 372 14.73 10.58 21.99
C THR A 372 13.68 9.48 21.86
N THR A 373 13.52 8.92 20.67
CA THR A 373 12.57 7.84 20.36
C THR A 373 12.95 6.49 20.98
N ASP A 374 14.23 6.24 21.27
CA ASP A 374 14.64 5.05 22.02
C ASP A 374 14.20 5.16 23.48
N LEU A 375 14.39 6.36 24.05
CA LEU A 375 13.98 6.64 25.42
C LEU A 375 12.45 6.55 25.59
N SER A 376 11.66 6.79 24.55
CA SER A 376 10.20 6.57 24.57
C SER A 376 9.82 5.16 25.02
N LEU A 377 10.64 4.15 24.68
CA LEU A 377 10.38 2.77 25.05
C LEU A 377 10.52 2.51 26.56
N ARG A 378 11.18 3.41 27.30
CA ARG A 378 11.30 3.38 28.77
C ARG A 378 10.36 4.37 29.46
N PHE A 379 10.10 5.53 28.88
CA PHE A 379 9.36 6.59 29.56
C PHE A 379 7.84 6.59 29.30
N ASP A 380 7.36 5.94 28.23
CA ASP A 380 5.93 5.67 28.05
C ASP A 380 5.48 4.50 28.94
N PRO A 381 4.43 4.64 29.77
CA PRO A 381 4.05 3.60 30.73
C PRO A 381 3.59 2.25 30.14
N ALA A 382 3.15 2.21 28.88
CA ALA A 382 2.76 0.96 28.23
C ALA A 382 3.97 0.31 27.55
N TYR A 383 4.79 1.07 26.83
CA TYR A 383 6.04 0.57 26.28
C TYR A 383 7.01 0.13 27.36
N GLU A 384 7.11 0.84 28.48
CA GLU A 384 8.00 0.50 29.58
C GLU A 384 7.78 -0.93 30.09
N LYS A 385 6.51 -1.36 30.22
CA LYS A 385 6.17 -2.70 30.68
C LYS A 385 6.62 -3.78 29.71
N ILE A 386 6.46 -3.51 28.40
CA ILE A 386 6.89 -4.42 27.33
C ILE A 386 8.41 -4.47 27.29
N SER A 387 9.06 -3.31 27.28
CA SER A 387 10.51 -3.14 27.31
C SER A 387 11.14 -3.81 28.54
N ARG A 388 10.54 -3.67 29.72
CA ARG A 388 11.02 -4.32 30.95
C ARG A 388 10.89 -5.83 30.88
N ARG A 389 9.77 -6.34 30.34
CA ARG A 389 9.61 -7.77 30.11
C ARG A 389 10.64 -8.30 29.11
N PHE A 390 10.87 -7.62 28.00
CA PHE A 390 11.92 -7.98 27.04
C PHE A 390 13.32 -7.84 27.64
N TYR A 391 13.56 -6.85 28.50
CA TYR A 391 14.79 -6.70 29.27
C TYR A 391 15.05 -7.91 30.19
N GLU A 392 14.03 -8.40 30.89
CA GLU A 392 14.13 -9.55 31.79
C GLU A 392 14.11 -10.90 31.04
N HIS A 393 13.54 -10.92 29.83
CA HIS A 393 13.31 -12.11 28.99
C HIS A 393 13.73 -11.86 27.52
N PRO A 394 15.04 -11.84 27.22
CA PRO A 394 15.54 -11.56 25.86
C PRO A 394 15.11 -12.59 24.81
N ASP A 395 14.74 -13.81 25.22
CA ASP A 395 14.16 -14.83 24.35
C ASP A 395 12.79 -14.41 23.81
N GLN A 396 11.97 -13.72 24.61
CA GLN A 396 10.69 -13.18 24.16
C GLN A 396 10.88 -12.01 23.19
N LEU A 397 11.90 -11.17 23.40
CA LEU A 397 12.28 -10.13 22.43
C LEU A 397 12.65 -10.76 21.10
N ALA A 398 13.47 -11.82 21.12
CA ALA A 398 13.91 -12.47 19.89
C ALA A 398 12.75 -13.05 19.08
N ASP A 399 11.79 -13.73 19.72
CA ASP A 399 10.59 -14.26 19.04
C ASP A 399 9.69 -13.13 18.51
N ALA A 400 9.39 -12.13 19.35
CA ALA A 400 8.55 -10.99 18.97
C ALA A 400 9.18 -10.20 17.81
N PHE A 401 10.49 -9.95 17.85
CA PHE A 401 11.20 -9.26 16.77
C PHE A 401 11.22 -10.09 15.49
N ALA A 402 11.43 -11.41 15.56
CA ALA A 402 11.42 -12.27 14.38
C ALA A 402 10.06 -12.25 13.67
N ARG A 403 8.97 -12.32 14.46
CA ARG A 403 7.59 -12.27 13.97
C ARG A 403 7.22 -10.90 13.42
N ALA A 404 7.55 -9.82 14.14
CA ALA A 404 7.26 -8.46 13.71
C ALA A 404 8.09 -8.07 12.48
N TRP A 405 9.35 -8.50 12.38
CA TRP A 405 10.20 -8.31 11.19
C TRP A 405 9.60 -9.04 9.96
N TYR A 406 9.12 -10.27 10.15
CA TYR A 406 8.47 -11.01 9.08
C TYR A 406 7.17 -10.31 8.63
N LYS A 407 6.30 -9.92 9.57
CA LYS A 407 5.09 -9.14 9.28
C LYS A 407 5.41 -7.86 8.53
N LEU A 408 6.34 -7.06 9.04
CA LEU A 408 6.81 -5.82 8.42
C LEU A 408 7.14 -6.02 6.95
N THR A 409 7.96 -7.03 6.67
CA THR A 409 8.54 -7.24 5.35
C THR A 409 7.61 -7.98 4.39
N HIS A 410 6.47 -8.52 4.86
CA HIS A 410 5.56 -9.35 4.06
C HIS A 410 4.08 -8.88 4.09
N ARG A 411 3.74 -7.84 4.86
CA ARG A 411 2.36 -7.32 5.03
C ARG A 411 1.65 -6.92 3.73
N ASP A 412 2.41 -6.52 2.72
CA ASP A 412 1.91 -6.08 1.41
C ASP A 412 2.09 -7.14 0.30
N MET A 413 2.47 -8.36 0.67
CA MET A 413 2.54 -9.48 -0.26
C MET A 413 1.17 -10.13 -0.51
N GLY A 414 0.11 -9.74 0.18
CA GLY A 414 -1.21 -10.36 0.02
C GLY A 414 -1.24 -11.84 0.47
N PRO A 415 -2.12 -12.65 -0.15
CA PRO A 415 -2.33 -14.04 0.28
C PRO A 415 -1.08 -14.91 0.21
N ARG A 416 -0.97 -15.87 1.14
CA ARG A 416 0.14 -16.85 1.19
C ARG A 416 0.35 -17.62 -0.11
N ALA A 417 -0.67 -17.77 -0.96
CA ALA A 417 -0.53 -18.37 -2.29
C ALA A 417 0.54 -17.68 -3.16
N ARG A 418 0.86 -16.41 -2.88
CA ARG A 418 1.90 -15.64 -3.58
C ARG A 418 3.32 -15.87 -3.04
N TYR A 419 3.47 -16.59 -1.93
CA TYR A 419 4.73 -16.67 -1.20
C TYR A 419 5.59 -17.78 -1.82
N LEU A 420 6.78 -17.42 -2.29
CA LEU A 420 7.65 -18.32 -3.04
C LEU A 420 8.94 -18.64 -2.26
N GLY A 421 9.50 -19.81 -2.55
CA GLY A 421 10.81 -20.23 -2.06
C GLY A 421 10.77 -21.20 -0.86
N PRO A 422 11.92 -21.75 -0.48
CA PRO A 422 12.02 -22.84 0.50
C PRO A 422 11.93 -22.40 1.96
N GLU A 423 11.95 -21.09 2.25
CA GLU A 423 12.02 -20.53 3.62
C GLU A 423 10.70 -19.90 4.08
N VAL A 424 9.59 -20.15 3.38
CA VAL A 424 8.26 -19.67 3.77
C VAL A 424 7.88 -20.32 5.12
N PRO A 425 7.62 -19.54 6.18
CA PRO A 425 7.16 -20.07 7.46
C PRO A 425 5.89 -20.90 7.28
N ALA A 426 5.86 -22.08 7.90
CA ALA A 426 4.70 -22.97 7.85
C ALA A 426 3.50 -22.42 8.64
N GLU A 427 3.76 -21.71 9.75
CA GLU A 427 2.74 -21.08 10.60
C GLU A 427 1.92 -20.06 9.81
N GLU A 428 0.60 -20.15 9.92
CA GLU A 428 -0.34 -19.16 9.40
C GLU A 428 -0.52 -18.05 10.43
N LEU A 429 -0.33 -16.81 9.99
CA LEU A 429 -0.43 -15.65 10.85
C LEU A 429 -1.72 -14.90 10.52
N ILE A 430 -2.41 -14.42 11.55
CA ILE A 430 -3.74 -13.81 11.39
C ILE A 430 -3.74 -12.60 10.43
N TRP A 431 -2.67 -11.80 10.42
CA TRP A 431 -2.53 -10.63 9.54
C TRP A 431 -2.43 -11.00 8.05
N GLN A 432 -2.20 -12.27 7.71
CA GLN A 432 -2.17 -12.76 6.32
C GLN A 432 -3.58 -12.98 5.76
N ASP A 433 -4.62 -12.71 6.54
CA ASP A 433 -6.02 -12.96 6.22
C ASP A 433 -6.22 -14.38 5.67
N PRO A 434 -5.80 -15.43 6.43
CA PRO A 434 -5.62 -16.78 5.89
C PRO A 434 -6.91 -17.35 5.28
N ILE A 435 -6.74 -18.12 4.21
CA ILE A 435 -7.80 -18.81 3.49
C ILE A 435 -7.57 -20.31 3.63
N PRO A 436 -8.54 -21.09 4.12
CA PRO A 436 -8.42 -22.54 4.17
C PRO A 436 -8.10 -23.13 2.80
N ALA A 437 -7.26 -24.17 2.76
CA ALA A 437 -6.98 -24.90 1.52
C ALA A 437 -8.22 -25.62 0.98
N VAL A 438 -8.32 -25.75 -0.34
CA VAL A 438 -9.34 -26.59 -0.99
C VAL A 438 -9.03 -28.06 -0.69
N ASP A 439 -9.92 -28.75 0.02
CA ASP A 439 -9.79 -30.17 0.42
C ASP A 439 -10.83 -31.10 -0.23
N HIS A 440 -11.58 -30.57 -1.20
CA HIS A 440 -12.75 -31.19 -1.78
C HIS A 440 -12.76 -31.08 -3.31
N GLN A 441 -13.57 -31.89 -3.99
CA GLN A 441 -13.73 -31.78 -5.44
C GLN A 441 -14.47 -30.47 -5.77
N LEU A 442 -13.98 -29.73 -6.76
CA LEU A 442 -14.62 -28.51 -7.25
C LEU A 442 -15.82 -28.81 -8.17
N ILE A 443 -16.73 -27.85 -8.25
CA ILE A 443 -17.84 -27.86 -9.21
C ILE A 443 -17.34 -27.77 -10.65
N ASN A 444 -18.07 -28.41 -11.57
CA ASN A 444 -17.80 -28.36 -13.02
C ASN A 444 -18.80 -27.45 -13.75
N ASP A 445 -18.67 -27.34 -15.07
CA ASP A 445 -19.51 -26.45 -15.89
C ASP A 445 -21.02 -26.76 -15.80
N GLN A 446 -21.40 -28.03 -15.67
CA GLN A 446 -22.80 -28.42 -15.50
C GLN A 446 -23.33 -27.97 -14.13
N ASP A 447 -22.55 -28.20 -13.07
CA ASP A 447 -22.90 -27.76 -11.73
C ASP A 447 -23.05 -26.23 -11.67
N ILE A 448 -22.15 -25.50 -12.34
CA ILE A 448 -22.18 -24.03 -12.48
C ILE A 448 -23.49 -23.58 -13.14
N ALA A 449 -23.87 -24.19 -14.27
CA ALA A 449 -25.11 -23.86 -14.97
C ALA A 449 -26.37 -24.16 -14.12
N ASP A 450 -26.36 -25.28 -13.40
CA ASP A 450 -27.46 -25.67 -12.51
C ASP A 450 -27.58 -24.71 -11.31
N LEU A 451 -26.45 -24.33 -10.70
CA LEU A 451 -26.40 -23.38 -9.60
C LEU A 451 -26.89 -21.99 -10.02
N LYS A 452 -26.44 -21.46 -11.17
CA LYS A 452 -26.95 -20.19 -11.71
C LYS A 452 -28.48 -20.24 -11.88
N THR A 453 -29.00 -21.34 -12.42
CA THR A 453 -30.45 -21.55 -12.58
C THR A 453 -31.18 -21.51 -11.25
N ARG A 454 -30.68 -22.21 -10.23
CA ARG A 454 -31.25 -22.22 -8.86
C ARG A 454 -31.21 -20.84 -8.21
N ILE A 455 -30.10 -20.12 -8.37
CA ILE A 455 -29.96 -18.75 -7.87
C ILE A 455 -31.00 -17.83 -8.50
N LEU A 456 -31.17 -17.86 -9.82
CA LEU A 456 -32.18 -17.04 -10.50
C LEU A 456 -33.62 -17.44 -10.12
N ALA A 457 -33.87 -18.73 -9.88
CA ALA A 457 -35.16 -19.24 -9.44
C ALA A 457 -35.52 -18.89 -7.99
N SER A 458 -34.54 -18.47 -7.17
CA SER A 458 -34.78 -18.01 -5.79
C SER A 458 -35.64 -16.74 -5.70
N GLY A 459 -35.75 -16.00 -6.81
CA GLY A 459 -36.48 -14.74 -6.88
C GLY A 459 -35.67 -13.51 -6.43
N LEU A 460 -34.39 -13.69 -6.04
CA LEU A 460 -33.50 -12.56 -5.77
C LEU A 460 -33.38 -11.63 -7.00
N PRO A 461 -33.53 -10.30 -6.82
CA PRO A 461 -33.43 -9.36 -7.93
C PRO A 461 -31.99 -9.24 -8.42
N VAL A 462 -31.82 -8.86 -9.69
CA VAL A 462 -30.50 -8.66 -10.32
C VAL A 462 -29.68 -7.67 -9.50
N SER A 463 -30.30 -6.57 -9.05
CA SER A 463 -29.62 -5.54 -8.28
C SER A 463 -28.94 -6.09 -7.03
N VAL A 464 -29.62 -6.97 -6.28
CA VAL A 464 -29.08 -7.56 -5.05
C VAL A 464 -27.98 -8.57 -5.34
N LEU A 465 -28.16 -9.43 -6.36
CA LEU A 465 -27.14 -10.39 -6.76
C LEU A 465 -25.84 -9.69 -7.17
N VAL A 466 -25.96 -8.61 -7.96
CA VAL A 466 -24.83 -7.80 -8.42
C VAL A 466 -24.21 -7.02 -7.26
N SER A 467 -25.00 -6.32 -6.45
CA SER A 467 -24.50 -5.54 -5.31
C SER A 467 -23.79 -6.41 -4.28
N THR A 468 -24.29 -7.60 -3.95
CA THR A 468 -23.64 -8.49 -2.98
C THR A 468 -22.30 -9.02 -3.49
N ALA A 469 -22.24 -9.44 -4.76
CA ALA A 469 -20.98 -9.87 -5.37
C ALA A 469 -19.97 -8.72 -5.49
N TRP A 470 -20.43 -7.52 -5.90
CA TRP A 470 -19.61 -6.32 -5.93
C TRP A 470 -19.07 -5.97 -4.54
N ALA A 471 -19.93 -5.91 -3.52
CA ALA A 471 -19.56 -5.61 -2.14
C ALA A 471 -18.47 -6.56 -1.62
N SER A 472 -18.56 -7.85 -1.97
CA SER A 472 -17.56 -8.83 -1.58
C SER A 472 -16.23 -8.61 -2.30
N ALA A 473 -16.23 -8.56 -3.64
CA ALA A 473 -15.01 -8.50 -4.44
C ALA A 473 -14.30 -7.14 -4.39
N SER A 474 -15.06 -6.04 -4.35
CA SER A 474 -14.52 -4.68 -4.37
C SER A 474 -13.84 -4.26 -3.07
N SER A 475 -13.85 -5.10 -2.02
CA SER A 475 -12.96 -4.91 -0.87
C SER A 475 -11.48 -5.05 -1.25
N PHE A 476 -11.17 -5.67 -2.39
CA PHE A 476 -9.81 -5.80 -2.88
C PHE A 476 -9.12 -4.45 -3.07
N ARG A 477 -7.82 -4.43 -2.78
CA ARG A 477 -6.90 -3.36 -3.17
C ARG A 477 -5.56 -3.93 -3.62
N GLY A 478 -5.08 -3.53 -4.80
CA GLY A 478 -3.87 -4.06 -5.43
C GLY A 478 -2.57 -3.60 -4.79
N SER A 479 -2.63 -2.53 -3.98
CA SER A 479 -1.52 -1.95 -3.23
C SER A 479 -0.87 -2.98 -2.31
N ASP A 480 -1.65 -3.57 -1.39
CA ASP A 480 -1.20 -4.64 -0.48
C ASP A 480 -1.80 -6.02 -0.78
N LYS A 481 -2.66 -6.10 -1.81
CA LYS A 481 -3.32 -7.31 -2.30
C LYS A 481 -4.25 -7.94 -1.25
N ARG A 482 -4.73 -7.16 -0.28
CA ARG A 482 -5.74 -7.57 0.69
C ARG A 482 -7.15 -7.42 0.12
N GLY A 483 -8.12 -8.03 0.80
CA GLY A 483 -9.53 -8.03 0.41
C GLY A 483 -9.84 -8.97 -0.75
N GLY A 484 -11.03 -8.81 -1.33
CA GLY A 484 -11.55 -9.67 -2.39
C GLY A 484 -12.68 -10.59 -1.91
N ALA A 485 -13.18 -11.42 -2.82
CA ALA A 485 -14.32 -12.31 -2.57
C ALA A 485 -13.93 -13.64 -1.93
N ASN A 486 -12.68 -14.08 -2.06
CA ASN A 486 -12.17 -15.29 -1.44
C ASN A 486 -12.20 -15.15 0.09
N GLY A 487 -12.56 -16.23 0.77
CA GLY A 487 -12.84 -16.24 2.21
C GLY A 487 -14.30 -15.95 2.56
N ALA A 488 -15.11 -15.42 1.64
CA ALA A 488 -16.48 -14.95 1.90
C ALA A 488 -16.57 -14.09 3.18
N ARG A 489 -15.56 -13.23 3.41
CA ARG A 489 -15.47 -12.40 4.62
C ARG A 489 -16.60 -11.39 4.74
N ILE A 490 -17.30 -11.10 3.64
CA ILE A 490 -18.53 -10.30 3.65
C ILE A 490 -19.62 -10.84 4.61
N ARG A 491 -19.60 -12.15 4.94
CA ARG A 491 -20.54 -12.74 5.92
C ARG A 491 -20.06 -12.63 7.38
N LEU A 492 -18.84 -12.17 7.61
CA LEU A 492 -18.16 -12.13 8.90
C LEU A 492 -18.07 -10.69 9.41
N ALA A 493 -17.80 -10.53 10.71
CA ALA A 493 -17.45 -9.22 11.24
C ALA A 493 -16.03 -8.83 10.76
N PRO A 494 -15.81 -7.55 10.39
CA PRO A 494 -16.76 -6.44 10.45
C PRO A 494 -17.58 -6.23 9.15
N GLN A 495 -17.19 -6.85 8.03
CA GLN A 495 -17.74 -6.54 6.71
C GLN A 495 -19.27 -6.66 6.60
N LYS A 496 -19.86 -7.61 7.33
CA LYS A 496 -21.32 -7.83 7.35
C LYS A 496 -22.09 -6.65 7.96
N ASP A 497 -21.43 -5.83 8.78
CA ASP A 497 -22.02 -4.71 9.53
C ASP A 497 -21.69 -3.33 8.92
N TRP A 498 -20.81 -3.27 7.92
CA TRP A 498 -20.47 -2.02 7.24
C TRP A 498 -21.69 -1.38 6.57
N ALA A 499 -21.86 -0.07 6.77
CA ALA A 499 -23.03 0.65 6.27
C ALA A 499 -23.16 0.57 4.73
N VAL A 500 -22.03 0.62 4.03
CA VAL A 500 -21.94 0.50 2.56
C VAL A 500 -22.45 -0.85 2.03
N ASN A 501 -22.49 -1.88 2.87
CA ASN A 501 -22.90 -3.24 2.50
C ASN A 501 -24.37 -3.53 2.80
N GLU A 502 -25.15 -2.55 3.28
CA GLU A 502 -26.59 -2.68 3.56
C GLU A 502 -26.93 -3.92 4.44
N PRO A 503 -26.48 -3.96 5.71
CA PRO A 503 -26.43 -5.19 6.53
C PRO A 503 -27.72 -6.02 6.56
N ALA A 504 -28.89 -5.37 6.63
CA ALA A 504 -30.18 -6.06 6.63
C ALA A 504 -30.48 -6.76 5.29
N GLN A 505 -30.21 -6.10 4.16
CA GLN A 505 -30.38 -6.68 2.83
C GLN A 505 -29.33 -7.77 2.58
N LEU A 506 -28.09 -7.52 2.99
CA LEU A 506 -27.00 -8.49 2.87
C LEU A 506 -27.31 -9.77 3.65
N ALA A 507 -27.74 -9.67 4.90
CA ALA A 507 -28.07 -10.83 5.73
C ALA A 507 -29.16 -11.72 5.09
N GLN A 508 -30.22 -11.12 4.55
CA GLN A 508 -31.28 -11.85 3.85
C GLN A 508 -30.77 -12.55 2.58
N THR A 509 -29.91 -11.86 1.83
CA THR A 509 -29.31 -12.38 0.59
C THR A 509 -28.39 -13.55 0.89
N LEU A 510 -27.49 -13.38 1.85
CA LEU A 510 -26.55 -14.43 2.27
C LEU A 510 -27.29 -15.66 2.81
N ALA A 511 -28.35 -15.49 3.61
CA ALA A 511 -29.15 -16.62 4.08
C ALA A 511 -29.78 -17.43 2.92
N THR A 512 -30.22 -16.75 1.86
CA THR A 512 -30.77 -17.41 0.66
C THR A 512 -29.68 -18.14 -0.12
N LEU A 513 -28.54 -17.49 -0.35
CA LEU A 513 -27.40 -18.09 -1.06
C LEU A 513 -26.78 -19.26 -0.30
N GLU A 514 -26.68 -19.15 1.02
CA GLU A 514 -26.24 -20.23 1.90
C GLU A 514 -27.21 -21.42 1.85
N GLY A 515 -28.53 -21.18 1.85
CA GLY A 515 -29.52 -22.25 1.64
C GLY A 515 -29.33 -23.01 0.33
N ILE A 516 -29.01 -22.30 -0.77
CA ILE A 516 -28.70 -22.91 -2.07
C ILE A 516 -27.40 -23.72 -2.01
N GLN A 517 -26.36 -23.15 -1.41
CA GLN A 517 -25.06 -23.80 -1.21
C GLN A 517 -25.21 -25.10 -0.43
N GLN A 518 -25.88 -25.06 0.72
CA GLN A 518 -26.13 -26.21 1.58
C GLN A 518 -26.94 -27.30 0.84
N ALA A 519 -28.02 -26.92 0.15
CA ALA A 519 -28.82 -27.85 -0.62
C ALA A 519 -28.04 -28.51 -1.77
N PHE A 520 -27.15 -27.77 -2.45
CA PHE A 520 -26.27 -28.34 -3.47
C PHE A 520 -25.27 -29.32 -2.84
N ASN A 521 -24.59 -28.92 -1.77
CA ASN A 521 -23.56 -29.72 -1.09
C ASN A 521 -24.14 -31.02 -0.50
N GLN A 522 -25.33 -30.99 0.08
CA GLN A 522 -26.02 -32.17 0.63
C GLN A 522 -26.49 -33.15 -0.44
N ALA A 523 -26.75 -32.68 -1.66
CA ALA A 523 -27.20 -33.51 -2.77
C ALA A 523 -26.06 -34.27 -3.47
N GLN A 524 -24.79 -33.96 -3.17
CA GLN A 524 -23.65 -34.63 -3.78
C GLN A 524 -23.42 -36.01 -3.15
N SER A 525 -23.15 -37.02 -3.99
CA SER A 525 -22.85 -38.39 -3.55
C SER A 525 -21.35 -38.63 -3.25
N GLY A 526 -20.49 -37.66 -3.56
CA GLY A 526 -19.04 -37.70 -3.33
C GLY A 526 -18.56 -36.51 -2.49
N ASN A 527 -17.26 -36.21 -2.54
CA ASN A 527 -16.69 -35.07 -1.83
C ASN A 527 -16.80 -33.75 -2.63
N LYS A 528 -17.65 -33.67 -3.66
CA LYS A 528 -17.85 -32.42 -4.40
C LYS A 528 -18.60 -31.41 -3.54
N ARG A 529 -18.11 -30.17 -3.48
CA ARG A 529 -18.74 -29.06 -2.76
C ARG A 529 -18.52 -27.74 -3.47
N VAL A 530 -19.35 -26.75 -3.14
CA VAL A 530 -19.14 -25.34 -3.47
C VAL A 530 -19.09 -24.51 -2.18
N SER A 531 -18.14 -23.57 -2.12
CA SER A 531 -18.03 -22.60 -1.03
C SER A 531 -19.07 -21.49 -1.16
N LEU A 532 -19.37 -20.79 -0.07
CA LEU A 532 -20.25 -19.64 -0.12
C LEU A 532 -19.58 -18.48 -0.87
N ALA A 533 -18.25 -18.35 -0.78
CA ALA A 533 -17.46 -17.41 -1.57
C ALA A 533 -17.70 -17.57 -3.08
N ASP A 534 -17.65 -18.81 -3.58
CA ASP A 534 -17.94 -19.09 -4.98
C ASP A 534 -19.43 -18.86 -5.31
N VAL A 535 -20.36 -19.24 -4.44
CA VAL A 535 -21.80 -18.99 -4.67
C VAL A 535 -22.11 -17.48 -4.75
N ILE A 536 -21.48 -16.64 -3.92
CA ILE A 536 -21.65 -15.18 -3.97
C ILE A 536 -21.20 -14.61 -5.32
N VAL A 537 -20.00 -14.99 -5.79
CA VAL A 537 -19.48 -14.52 -7.08
C VAL A 537 -20.32 -15.06 -8.25
N LEU A 538 -20.71 -16.33 -8.18
CA LEU A 538 -21.56 -16.99 -9.18
C LEU A 538 -22.95 -16.35 -9.26
N ALA A 539 -23.49 -15.91 -8.12
CA ALA A 539 -24.76 -15.20 -8.05
C ALA A 539 -24.71 -13.86 -8.80
N GLY A 540 -23.65 -13.07 -8.62
CA GLY A 540 -23.44 -11.84 -9.39
C GLY A 540 -23.32 -12.11 -10.90
N ALA A 541 -22.58 -13.14 -11.30
CA ALA A 541 -22.48 -13.56 -12.69
C ALA A 541 -23.85 -13.94 -13.29
N ALA A 542 -24.67 -14.71 -12.57
CA ALA A 542 -26.03 -15.05 -12.99
C ALA A 542 -26.92 -13.81 -13.12
N GLY A 543 -26.80 -12.84 -12.20
CA GLY A 543 -27.50 -11.57 -12.24
C GLY A 543 -27.18 -10.77 -13.51
N ILE A 544 -25.90 -10.70 -13.89
CA ILE A 544 -25.45 -10.01 -15.11
C ILE A 544 -25.93 -10.73 -16.37
N GLU A 545 -25.84 -12.06 -16.43
CA GLU A 545 -26.36 -12.82 -17.57
C GLU A 545 -27.86 -12.59 -17.77
N LYS A 546 -28.64 -12.60 -16.68
CA LYS A 546 -30.07 -12.26 -16.72
C LYS A 546 -30.30 -10.82 -17.20
N ALA A 547 -29.54 -9.85 -16.69
CA ALA A 547 -29.66 -8.45 -17.08
C ALA A 547 -29.34 -8.22 -18.56
N ALA A 548 -28.33 -8.91 -19.08
CA ALA A 548 -27.94 -8.84 -20.49
C ALA A 548 -28.99 -9.48 -21.40
N ILE A 549 -29.57 -10.62 -21.00
CA ILE A 549 -30.71 -11.24 -21.70
C ILE A 549 -31.90 -10.28 -21.73
N SER A 550 -32.23 -9.61 -20.62
CA SER A 550 -33.31 -8.61 -20.57
C SER A 550 -33.05 -7.40 -21.48
N ALA A 551 -31.78 -7.11 -21.80
CA ALA A 551 -31.39 -6.09 -22.77
C ALA A 551 -31.34 -6.61 -24.22
N GLY A 552 -31.59 -7.90 -24.47
CA GLY A 552 -31.53 -8.52 -25.80
C GLY A 552 -30.14 -9.02 -26.21
N HIS A 553 -29.19 -9.13 -25.27
CA HIS A 553 -27.80 -9.52 -25.50
C HIS A 553 -27.43 -10.74 -24.66
N PRO A 554 -27.72 -11.97 -25.13
CA PRO A 554 -27.29 -13.17 -24.42
C PRO A 554 -25.75 -13.24 -24.39
N VAL A 555 -25.20 -13.34 -23.19
CA VAL A 555 -23.76 -13.48 -22.94
C VAL A 555 -23.56 -14.51 -21.82
N SER A 556 -22.35 -15.07 -21.75
CA SER A 556 -21.92 -15.82 -20.58
C SER A 556 -20.85 -15.04 -19.84
N VAL A 557 -21.00 -14.95 -18.52
CA VAL A 557 -20.03 -14.34 -17.63
C VAL A 557 -19.07 -15.44 -17.16
N PRO A 558 -17.76 -15.33 -17.47
CA PRO A 558 -16.76 -16.29 -17.03
C PRO A 558 -16.76 -16.44 -15.50
N PHE A 559 -16.60 -17.67 -15.04
CA PHE A 559 -16.52 -18.01 -13.64
C PHE A 559 -15.55 -19.18 -13.44
N THR A 560 -14.60 -19.02 -12.53
CA THR A 560 -13.66 -20.06 -12.14
C THR A 560 -13.87 -20.39 -10.66
N PRO A 561 -14.22 -21.64 -10.29
CA PRO A 561 -14.38 -22.02 -8.88
C PRO A 561 -13.03 -22.14 -8.17
N GLY A 562 -13.06 -22.38 -6.87
CA GLY A 562 -11.88 -22.64 -6.04
C GLY A 562 -11.71 -21.67 -4.87
N ARG A 563 -12.60 -20.68 -4.71
CA ARG A 563 -12.60 -19.87 -3.49
C ARG A 563 -13.02 -20.73 -2.30
N MET A 564 -12.54 -20.39 -1.12
CA MET A 564 -12.87 -21.06 0.13
C MET A 564 -13.49 -20.10 1.13
N ASP A 565 -14.09 -20.64 2.19
CA ASP A 565 -14.78 -19.86 3.23
C ASP A 565 -13.87 -19.75 4.47
N ALA A 566 -13.37 -18.55 4.76
CA ALA A 566 -12.58 -18.28 5.97
C ALA A 566 -13.47 -18.26 7.22
N THR A 567 -12.91 -18.46 8.41
CA THR A 567 -13.64 -18.37 9.68
C THR A 567 -13.50 -16.99 10.34
N GLN A 568 -14.30 -16.73 11.39
CA GLN A 568 -14.19 -15.48 12.16
C GLN A 568 -12.85 -15.41 12.91
N GLU A 569 -12.35 -16.53 13.40
CA GLU A 569 -11.05 -16.64 14.09
C GLU A 569 -9.87 -16.42 13.13
N GLN A 570 -10.09 -16.61 11.82
CA GLN A 570 -9.16 -16.29 10.73
C GLN A 570 -9.33 -14.85 10.20
N THR A 571 -10.09 -13.99 10.89
CA THR A 571 -10.41 -12.63 10.47
C THR A 571 -10.17 -11.65 11.62
N ASP A 572 -9.07 -10.91 11.53
CA ASP A 572 -8.72 -9.82 12.46
C ASP A 572 -9.66 -8.62 12.23
N VAL A 573 -10.56 -8.37 13.19
CA VAL A 573 -11.62 -7.38 13.03
C VAL A 573 -11.04 -5.97 12.92
N GLU A 574 -10.09 -5.63 13.77
CA GLU A 574 -9.43 -4.33 13.80
C GLU A 574 -8.69 -4.05 12.49
N SER A 575 -7.97 -5.06 11.96
CA SER A 575 -7.26 -4.97 10.69
C SER A 575 -8.19 -4.79 9.48
N PHE A 576 -9.38 -5.42 9.50
CA PHE A 576 -10.38 -5.25 8.46
C PHE A 576 -11.15 -3.94 8.59
N GLU A 577 -11.37 -3.41 9.79
CA GLU A 577 -12.10 -2.16 10.00
C GLU A 577 -11.41 -0.97 9.30
N ALA A 578 -10.08 -0.96 9.28
CA ALA A 578 -9.28 0.00 8.52
C ALA A 578 -9.48 -0.08 6.98
N MET A 579 -10.17 -1.12 6.49
CA MET A 579 -10.48 -1.32 5.08
C MET A 579 -11.94 -1.01 4.72
N GLU A 580 -12.76 -0.54 5.67
CA GLU A 580 -14.15 -0.18 5.37
C GLU A 580 -14.18 0.90 4.26
N PRO A 581 -14.89 0.67 3.13
CA PRO A 581 -15.01 1.67 2.09
C PRO A 581 -15.76 2.90 2.60
N VAL A 582 -15.04 3.99 2.87
CA VAL A 582 -15.64 5.27 3.26
C VAL A 582 -16.18 6.05 2.06
N ALA A 583 -15.73 5.69 0.85
CA ALA A 583 -16.23 6.17 -0.42
C ALA A 583 -16.23 5.02 -1.44
N ASP A 584 -17.36 4.83 -2.12
CA ASP A 584 -17.49 3.87 -3.22
C ASP A 584 -18.35 4.48 -4.32
N GLY A 585 -17.70 5.18 -5.24
CA GLY A 585 -18.37 5.81 -6.38
C GLY A 585 -19.04 4.81 -7.32
N PHE A 586 -18.64 3.53 -7.32
CA PHE A 586 -19.30 2.49 -8.11
C PHE A 586 -20.70 2.15 -7.56
N ARG A 587 -20.93 2.34 -6.26
CA ARG A 587 -22.26 2.22 -5.60
C ARG A 587 -22.86 3.58 -5.20
N ASN A 588 -22.31 4.68 -5.71
CA ASN A 588 -22.72 6.06 -5.40
C ASN A 588 -22.79 6.36 -3.89
N TYR A 589 -21.78 5.90 -3.15
CA TYR A 589 -21.74 5.98 -1.70
C TYR A 589 -20.60 6.89 -1.20
N LEU A 590 -20.93 7.73 -0.23
CA LEU A 590 -20.01 8.47 0.61
C LEU A 590 -20.49 8.35 2.06
N LYS A 591 -19.63 7.86 2.96
CA LYS A 591 -19.96 7.71 4.38
C LYS A 591 -20.20 9.06 5.06
N GLN A 592 -19.47 10.08 4.62
CA GLN A 592 -19.57 11.47 5.06
C GLN A 592 -19.06 12.41 3.96
N GLN A 593 -19.17 13.73 4.18
CA GLN A 593 -18.53 14.72 3.33
C GLN A 593 -17.02 14.76 3.61
N PHE A 594 -16.22 14.79 2.54
CA PHE A 594 -14.76 14.87 2.61
C PHE A 594 -14.27 16.17 1.97
N SER A 595 -13.06 16.60 2.35
CA SER A 595 -12.35 17.69 1.67
C SER A 595 -11.96 17.31 0.24
N VAL A 596 -11.75 16.02 -0.01
CA VAL A 596 -11.44 15.46 -1.33
C VAL A 596 -12.73 15.26 -2.14
N PRO A 597 -12.83 15.77 -3.38
CA PRO A 597 -13.99 15.57 -4.23
C PRO A 597 -14.28 14.08 -4.51
N ALA A 598 -15.56 13.71 -4.55
CA ALA A 598 -16.00 12.32 -4.73
C ALA A 598 -15.46 11.65 -6.01
N GLU A 599 -15.28 12.41 -7.09
CA GLU A 599 -14.71 11.90 -8.34
C GLU A 599 -13.21 11.55 -8.21
N ALA A 600 -12.48 12.22 -7.32
CA ALA A 600 -11.10 11.86 -7.03
C ALA A 600 -11.03 10.57 -6.19
N LEU A 601 -11.95 10.40 -5.23
CA LEU A 601 -12.11 9.16 -4.47
C LEU A 601 -12.55 7.99 -5.36
N LEU A 602 -13.35 8.23 -6.40
CA LEU A 602 -13.68 7.22 -7.41
C LEU A 602 -12.43 6.75 -8.19
N VAL A 603 -11.59 7.69 -8.64
CA VAL A 603 -10.33 7.35 -9.33
C VAL A 603 -9.37 6.63 -8.39
N ASP A 604 -9.26 7.07 -7.13
CA ASP A 604 -8.49 6.37 -6.10
C ASP A 604 -8.96 4.92 -5.94
N LYS A 605 -10.28 4.70 -5.78
CA LYS A 605 -10.84 3.36 -5.67
C LYS A 605 -10.62 2.51 -6.92
N ALA A 606 -10.73 3.11 -8.11
CA ALA A 606 -10.45 2.42 -9.36
C ALA A 606 -8.98 1.99 -9.47
N GLN A 607 -8.05 2.83 -9.00
CA GLN A 607 -6.62 2.50 -8.95
C GLN A 607 -6.37 1.33 -7.99
N LEU A 608 -6.98 1.34 -6.80
CA LEU A 608 -6.91 0.21 -5.87
C LEU A 608 -7.47 -1.08 -6.50
N LEU A 609 -8.50 -1.00 -7.35
CA LEU A 609 -9.04 -2.15 -8.08
C LEU A 609 -8.24 -2.50 -9.35
N THR A 610 -7.09 -1.86 -9.58
CA THR A 610 -6.21 -2.03 -10.77
C THR A 610 -6.90 -1.74 -12.10
N LEU A 611 -7.96 -0.92 -12.07
CA LEU A 611 -8.76 -0.61 -13.24
C LEU A 611 -8.11 0.49 -14.08
N THR A 612 -8.22 0.34 -15.39
CA THR A 612 -7.97 1.42 -16.34
C THR A 612 -9.15 2.40 -16.38
N ALA A 613 -8.95 3.60 -16.91
CA ALA A 613 -10.05 4.56 -17.06
C ALA A 613 -11.24 4.03 -17.91
N PRO A 614 -11.03 3.27 -19.01
CA PRO A 614 -12.12 2.61 -19.72
C PRO A 614 -12.87 1.57 -18.88
N GLU A 615 -12.15 0.72 -18.12
CA GLU A 615 -12.77 -0.28 -17.24
C GLU A 615 -13.58 0.38 -16.11
N MET A 616 -13.06 1.45 -15.50
CA MET A 616 -13.81 2.25 -14.52
C MET A 616 -15.08 2.82 -15.15
N THR A 617 -14.97 3.45 -16.32
CA THR A 617 -16.10 4.04 -17.05
C THR A 617 -17.21 3.02 -17.29
N VAL A 618 -16.88 1.87 -17.91
CA VAL A 618 -17.88 0.85 -18.25
C VAL A 618 -18.54 0.25 -17.01
N LEU A 619 -17.77 0.02 -15.93
CA LEU A 619 -18.28 -0.49 -14.66
C LEU A 619 -19.25 0.48 -14.00
N VAL A 620 -18.92 1.78 -13.91
CA VAL A 620 -19.85 2.77 -13.34
C VAL A 620 -21.16 2.81 -14.11
N GLY A 621 -21.10 2.92 -15.44
CA GLY A 621 -22.31 2.97 -16.27
C GLY A 621 -23.19 1.72 -16.13
N GLY A 622 -22.57 0.53 -16.11
CA GLY A 622 -23.30 -0.73 -15.92
C GLY A 622 -23.88 -0.89 -14.52
N LEU A 623 -23.11 -0.61 -13.46
CA LEU A 623 -23.59 -0.74 -12.09
C LEU A 623 -24.76 0.21 -11.79
N ARG A 624 -24.77 1.41 -12.39
CA ARG A 624 -25.91 2.33 -12.29
C ARG A 624 -27.19 1.73 -12.89
N VAL A 625 -27.14 1.23 -14.12
CA VAL A 625 -28.36 0.67 -14.77
C VAL A 625 -28.78 -0.66 -14.15
N LEU A 626 -27.86 -1.41 -13.54
CA LEU A 626 -28.15 -2.59 -12.72
C LEU A 626 -28.74 -2.25 -11.35
N ASN A 627 -28.85 -0.96 -11.03
CA ASN A 627 -29.37 -0.43 -9.77
C ASN A 627 -28.57 -0.92 -8.55
N ALA A 628 -27.24 -0.91 -8.66
CA ALA A 628 -26.33 -1.38 -7.62
C ALA A 628 -25.98 -0.31 -6.55
N ASN A 629 -26.66 0.84 -6.57
CA ASN A 629 -26.42 1.92 -5.62
C ASN A 629 -26.83 1.54 -4.20
N VAL A 630 -26.06 2.01 -3.21
CA VAL A 630 -26.41 1.87 -1.78
C VAL A 630 -27.76 2.54 -1.51
N GLY A 631 -28.63 1.86 -0.76
CA GLY A 631 -29.96 2.36 -0.39
C GLY A 631 -30.90 2.53 -1.59
N GLN A 632 -30.59 1.89 -2.72
CA GLN A 632 -31.34 1.99 -3.98
C GLN A 632 -31.53 3.45 -4.43
N SER A 633 -30.54 4.29 -4.14
CA SER A 633 -30.51 5.69 -4.55
C SER A 633 -30.67 5.81 -6.07
N GLN A 634 -31.50 6.76 -6.50
CA GLN A 634 -31.76 7.02 -7.92
C GLN A 634 -30.70 7.91 -8.58
N HIS A 635 -29.69 8.37 -7.83
CA HIS A 635 -28.62 9.18 -8.38
C HIS A 635 -27.82 8.40 -9.43
N GLY A 636 -27.75 8.95 -10.65
CA GLY A 636 -27.04 8.35 -11.76
C GLY A 636 -27.73 7.12 -12.38
N VAL A 637 -28.91 6.70 -11.90
CA VAL A 637 -29.70 5.62 -12.52
C VAL A 637 -30.43 6.19 -13.75
N LEU A 638 -29.66 6.56 -14.77
CA LEU A 638 -30.16 7.24 -15.96
C LEU A 638 -30.73 6.20 -16.96
N THR A 639 -31.77 5.48 -16.56
CA THR A 639 -32.47 4.49 -17.39
C THR A 639 -33.93 4.38 -16.97
N GLN A 640 -34.79 3.96 -17.90
CA GLN A 640 -36.18 3.58 -17.63
C GLN A 640 -36.36 2.05 -17.56
N ARG A 641 -35.26 1.29 -17.66
CA ARG A 641 -35.24 -0.18 -17.65
C ARG A 641 -34.19 -0.67 -16.63
N PRO A 642 -34.30 -0.28 -15.34
CA PRO A 642 -33.35 -0.72 -14.34
C PRO A 642 -33.29 -2.26 -14.30
N GLN A 643 -32.12 -2.80 -14.00
CA GLN A 643 -31.79 -4.22 -14.03
C GLN A 643 -31.68 -4.85 -15.43
N ALA A 644 -31.71 -4.05 -16.51
CA ALA A 644 -31.27 -4.45 -17.85
C ALA A 644 -29.89 -3.86 -18.15
N LEU A 645 -28.95 -4.69 -18.60
CA LEU A 645 -27.57 -4.24 -18.88
C LEU A 645 -27.50 -3.51 -20.22
N THR A 646 -27.61 -2.19 -20.16
CA THR A 646 -27.69 -1.29 -21.32
C THR A 646 -26.73 -0.14 -21.18
N ASN A 647 -26.35 0.48 -22.31
CA ASN A 647 -25.57 1.71 -22.30
C ASN A 647 -26.39 2.98 -21.98
N ASP A 648 -27.61 2.84 -21.45
CA ASP A 648 -28.56 3.91 -21.17
C ASP A 648 -27.93 5.03 -20.29
N PHE A 649 -27.05 4.68 -19.34
CA PHE A 649 -26.33 5.67 -18.52
C PHE A 649 -25.62 6.71 -19.39
N PHE A 650 -24.83 6.27 -20.36
CA PHE A 650 -24.03 7.16 -21.21
C PHE A 650 -24.91 7.92 -22.21
N VAL A 651 -25.88 7.24 -22.82
CA VAL A 651 -26.82 7.86 -23.77
C VAL A 651 -27.57 9.01 -23.11
N ASN A 652 -28.11 8.78 -21.91
CA ASN A 652 -28.88 9.80 -21.19
C ASN A 652 -28.01 10.87 -20.53
N LEU A 653 -26.79 10.54 -20.12
CA LEU A 653 -25.83 11.53 -19.59
C LEU A 653 -25.41 12.55 -20.66
N LEU A 654 -25.21 12.08 -21.90
CA LEU A 654 -24.74 12.90 -23.02
C LEU A 654 -25.88 13.55 -23.82
N ASP A 655 -27.15 13.29 -23.45
CA ASP A 655 -28.32 13.91 -24.05
C ASP A 655 -28.34 15.43 -23.81
N MET A 656 -28.09 16.21 -24.87
CA MET A 656 -28.15 17.67 -24.85
C MET A 656 -29.57 18.22 -24.65
N GLY A 657 -30.60 17.38 -24.75
CA GLY A 657 -31.95 17.69 -24.31
C GLY A 657 -32.09 17.80 -22.79
N THR A 658 -31.07 17.41 -22.01
CA THR A 658 -31.05 17.52 -20.55
C THR A 658 -30.10 18.63 -20.10
N THR A 659 -30.58 19.56 -19.29
CA THR A 659 -29.78 20.60 -18.63
C THR A 659 -29.53 20.24 -17.17
N TRP A 660 -28.28 20.32 -16.74
CA TRP A 660 -27.87 19.97 -15.37
C TRP A 660 -27.65 21.23 -14.53
N LYS A 661 -28.16 21.22 -13.30
CA LYS A 661 -27.93 22.29 -12.30
C LYS A 661 -27.62 21.66 -10.95
N ALA A 662 -26.74 22.30 -10.18
CA ALA A 662 -26.53 21.92 -8.79
C ALA A 662 -27.84 22.08 -7.99
N ALA A 663 -28.22 21.03 -7.27
CA ALA A 663 -29.37 21.03 -6.38
C ALA A 663 -28.99 21.58 -4.98
N ASN A 664 -27.75 21.31 -4.56
CA ASN A 664 -27.19 21.73 -3.29
C ASN A 664 -25.64 21.85 -3.39
N GLU A 665 -25.01 22.25 -2.28
CA GLU A 665 -23.54 22.33 -2.17
C GLU A 665 -22.89 20.96 -1.94
N ASP A 666 -23.68 19.94 -1.58
CA ASP A 666 -23.24 18.56 -1.30
C ASP A 666 -22.89 17.74 -2.56
N GLY A 667 -22.88 18.37 -3.73
CA GLY A 667 -22.51 17.72 -4.98
C GLY A 667 -23.61 16.87 -5.63
N VAL A 668 -24.89 17.19 -5.35
CA VAL A 668 -26.05 16.61 -6.05
C VAL A 668 -26.52 17.55 -7.16
N PHE A 669 -26.92 16.98 -8.29
CA PHE A 669 -27.34 17.70 -9.49
C PHE A 669 -28.71 17.20 -9.99
N GLU A 670 -29.53 18.14 -10.46
CA GLU A 670 -30.80 17.86 -11.14
C GLU A 670 -30.61 17.98 -12.66
N GLY A 671 -30.98 16.94 -13.39
CA GLY A 671 -31.10 16.93 -14.84
C GLY A 671 -32.53 17.21 -15.25
N ARG A 672 -32.79 18.35 -15.90
CA ARG A 672 -34.12 18.78 -16.34
C ARG A 672 -34.21 18.82 -17.86
N ASP A 673 -35.36 18.44 -18.39
CA ASP A 673 -35.67 18.60 -19.80
C ASP A 673 -35.52 20.07 -20.21
N SER A 674 -34.77 20.33 -21.27
CA SER A 674 -34.36 21.68 -21.66
C SER A 674 -35.50 22.51 -22.23
N GLN A 675 -36.58 21.88 -22.70
CA GLN A 675 -37.74 22.56 -23.28
C GLN A 675 -38.83 22.81 -22.25
N THR A 676 -39.09 21.82 -21.40
CA THR A 676 -40.21 21.81 -20.47
C THR A 676 -39.82 22.17 -19.03
N GLY A 677 -38.54 22.05 -18.68
CA GLY A 677 -38.04 22.21 -17.31
C GLY A 677 -38.40 21.06 -16.36
N ALA A 678 -39.05 20.01 -16.87
CA ALA A 678 -39.43 18.84 -16.08
C ALA A 678 -38.20 18.10 -15.56
N LEU A 679 -38.23 17.68 -14.30
CA LEU A 679 -37.17 16.87 -13.72
C LEU A 679 -37.15 15.50 -14.40
N LYS A 680 -36.00 15.14 -14.99
CA LYS A 680 -35.76 13.81 -15.60
C LYS A 680 -34.93 12.95 -14.67
N TRP A 681 -33.83 13.49 -14.16
CA TRP A 681 -32.80 12.73 -13.47
C TRP A 681 -32.21 13.48 -12.28
N THR A 682 -31.60 12.71 -11.36
CA THR A 682 -30.68 13.25 -10.37
C THR A 682 -29.38 12.47 -10.44
N ALA A 683 -28.27 13.09 -10.02
CA ALA A 683 -26.95 12.50 -10.13
C ALA A 683 -25.96 13.19 -9.18
N THR A 684 -24.85 12.52 -8.87
CA THR A 684 -23.78 13.07 -8.03
C THR A 684 -22.57 13.49 -8.87
N ARG A 685 -21.52 13.97 -8.21
CA ARG A 685 -20.22 14.22 -8.84
C ARG A 685 -19.61 12.97 -9.48
N ALA A 686 -19.78 11.80 -8.86
CA ALA A 686 -19.30 10.52 -9.39
C ALA A 686 -20.01 10.10 -10.69
N ASP A 687 -21.18 10.67 -10.97
CA ASP A 687 -21.93 10.45 -12.20
C ASP A 687 -21.59 11.50 -13.27
N LEU A 688 -21.67 12.80 -12.91
CA LEU A 688 -21.51 13.90 -13.87
C LEU A 688 -20.07 14.09 -14.35
N ILE A 689 -19.08 13.58 -13.62
CA ILE A 689 -17.68 13.65 -14.04
C ILE A 689 -17.46 13.01 -15.42
N PHE A 690 -18.22 11.96 -15.74
CA PHE A 690 -18.22 11.27 -17.03
C PHE A 690 -18.82 12.08 -18.19
N GLY A 691 -19.53 13.18 -17.90
CA GLY A 691 -20.00 14.15 -18.88
C GLY A 691 -19.18 15.45 -18.92
N SER A 692 -18.24 15.62 -17.98
CA SER A 692 -17.52 16.87 -17.72
C SER A 692 -16.02 16.76 -18.00
N HIS A 693 -15.32 15.79 -17.41
CA HIS A 693 -13.88 15.62 -17.62
C HIS A 693 -13.61 15.20 -19.06
N SER A 694 -12.79 15.95 -19.80
CA SER A 694 -12.65 15.79 -21.25
C SER A 694 -12.26 14.37 -21.69
N GLN A 695 -11.36 13.70 -20.97
CA GLN A 695 -11.00 12.31 -21.28
C GLN A 695 -12.10 11.31 -20.90
N LEU A 696 -12.77 11.49 -19.76
CA LEU A 696 -13.84 10.55 -19.35
C LEU A 696 -15.07 10.72 -20.24
N ARG A 697 -15.37 11.95 -20.66
CA ARG A 697 -16.41 12.24 -21.63
C ARG A 697 -16.13 11.56 -22.96
N ALA A 698 -14.90 11.59 -23.45
CA ALA A 698 -14.54 10.87 -24.68
C ALA A 698 -14.77 9.35 -24.56
N LEU A 699 -14.51 8.76 -23.38
CA LEU A 699 -14.84 7.35 -23.11
C LEU A 699 -16.35 7.11 -23.04
N SER A 700 -17.09 8.01 -22.41
CA SER A 700 -18.56 7.98 -22.38
C SER A 700 -19.16 8.09 -23.79
N GLU A 701 -18.58 8.88 -24.68
CA GLU A 701 -19.04 9.03 -26.07
C GLU A 701 -18.88 7.73 -26.86
N VAL A 702 -17.84 6.93 -26.59
CA VAL A 702 -17.70 5.58 -27.15
C VAL A 702 -18.88 4.72 -26.68
N TYR A 703 -19.13 4.62 -25.38
CA TYR A 703 -20.18 3.75 -24.86
C TYR A 703 -21.60 4.29 -25.10
N GLY A 704 -21.79 5.60 -25.27
CA GLY A 704 -23.06 6.24 -25.61
C GLY A 704 -23.41 6.24 -27.10
N SER A 705 -22.52 5.75 -27.96
CA SER A 705 -22.75 5.67 -29.41
C SER A 705 -23.78 4.60 -29.78
N ALA A 706 -24.48 4.79 -30.90
CA ALA A 706 -25.57 3.91 -31.32
C ALA A 706 -25.13 2.48 -31.69
N ASP A 707 -23.85 2.28 -32.02
CA ASP A 707 -23.23 0.99 -32.32
C ASP A 707 -22.61 0.31 -31.08
N ALA A 708 -22.67 0.94 -29.92
CA ALA A 708 -21.86 0.55 -28.77
C ALA A 708 -22.52 -0.47 -27.84
N GLN A 709 -23.80 -0.80 -27.99
CA GLN A 709 -24.51 -1.67 -27.04
C GLN A 709 -23.85 -3.06 -26.92
N GLY A 710 -23.41 -3.65 -28.03
CA GLY A 710 -22.71 -4.95 -28.02
C GLY A 710 -21.33 -4.88 -27.38
N SER A 711 -20.55 -3.82 -27.66
CA SER A 711 -19.24 -3.61 -27.04
C SER A 711 -19.35 -3.27 -25.57
N PHE A 712 -20.33 -2.46 -25.17
CA PHE A 712 -20.61 -2.12 -23.77
C PHE A 712 -20.85 -3.38 -22.93
N VAL A 713 -21.75 -4.28 -23.37
CA VAL A 713 -22.03 -5.53 -22.62
C VAL A 713 -20.76 -6.38 -22.50
N ARG A 714 -20.01 -6.56 -23.58
CA ARG A 714 -18.77 -7.36 -23.58
C ARG A 714 -17.72 -6.76 -22.63
N ASP A 715 -17.48 -5.46 -22.73
CA ASP A 715 -16.44 -4.79 -21.94
C ASP A 715 -16.84 -4.70 -20.46
N PHE A 716 -18.14 -4.54 -20.16
CA PHE A 716 -18.67 -4.64 -18.80
C PHE A 716 -18.43 -6.04 -18.21
N VAL A 717 -18.73 -7.10 -18.96
CA VAL A 717 -18.49 -8.49 -18.52
C VAL A 717 -17.00 -8.74 -18.30
N ALA A 718 -16.12 -8.23 -19.16
CA ALA A 718 -14.68 -8.36 -19.01
C ALA A 718 -14.18 -7.64 -17.74
N ALA A 719 -14.57 -6.39 -17.54
CA ALA A 719 -14.20 -5.61 -16.35
C ALA A 719 -14.77 -6.22 -15.05
N TRP A 720 -16.02 -6.71 -15.08
CA TRP A 720 -16.62 -7.45 -13.97
C TRP A 720 -15.82 -8.70 -13.63
N THR A 721 -15.49 -9.51 -14.64
CA THR A 721 -14.73 -10.75 -14.48
C THR A 721 -13.35 -10.47 -13.88
N LYS A 722 -12.69 -9.38 -14.31
CA LYS A 722 -11.44 -8.92 -13.71
C LYS A 722 -11.62 -8.65 -12.22
N VAL A 723 -12.57 -7.81 -11.82
CA VAL A 723 -12.81 -7.47 -10.41
C VAL A 723 -13.11 -8.70 -9.56
N MET A 724 -13.92 -9.63 -10.05
CA MET A 724 -14.22 -10.87 -9.34
C MET A 724 -13.00 -11.75 -9.10
N ASN A 725 -11.94 -11.62 -9.90
CA ASN A 725 -10.75 -12.48 -9.86
C ASN A 725 -9.48 -11.75 -9.35
N LEU A 726 -9.59 -10.53 -8.82
CA LEU A 726 -8.42 -9.76 -8.36
C LEU A 726 -7.62 -10.47 -7.23
N ASP A 727 -8.28 -11.31 -6.43
CA ASP A 727 -7.68 -12.06 -5.33
C ASP A 727 -7.35 -13.52 -5.66
N ARG A 728 -7.50 -13.93 -6.91
CA ARG A 728 -7.35 -15.34 -7.36
C ARG A 728 -5.91 -15.71 -7.67
N PHE A 729 -5.02 -15.43 -6.73
CA PHE A 729 -3.61 -15.79 -6.82
C PHE A 729 -3.35 -17.30 -6.74
N ASP A 730 -4.34 -18.10 -6.33
CA ASP A 730 -4.33 -19.56 -6.43
C ASP A 730 -4.31 -20.07 -7.87
N LEU A 731 -4.68 -19.22 -8.84
CA LEU A 731 -4.71 -19.51 -10.27
C LEU A 731 -3.50 -18.95 -11.04
N ALA A 732 -2.66 -18.16 -10.39
CA ALA A 732 -1.63 -17.31 -11.01
C ALA A 732 -0.30 -18.03 -11.28
#